data_AF-A0A3M2ED06-F1
#
_entry.id   AF-A0A3M2ED06-F1
#
_cell.length_a   1.000
_cell.length_b   1.000
_cell.length_c   1.000
_cell.angle_alpha   90.00
_cell.angle_beta   90.00
_cell.angle_gamma   90.00
#
_symmetry.space_group_name_H-M   'P 1'
#
loop_
_entity.id
_entity.type
_entity.pdbx_description
1 polymer ?
#
loop_
_entity_poly.entity_id
_entity_poly.type
_entity_poly.pdbx_seq_one_letter_code
_entity_poly.pdbx_strand_id
1 'polypeptide(L)'
;MSTLGFNTGYVEELYKQYLEDPQSVSESWRDFFADYRPNDSFVAAAESRTTPVPEVTPAAPAREAGDGAVQEAITPASADVVEADVEIKPLRGPQAKIVENMEASLGVPTATSVRHIPVKLLAENRQLINEYQRSIGGEKVSFTHLIAYAVVKALAAHPTLNTTFRHADGTPQHVIPKAVNLGLAIDIERRGKRSLLVPNIKHAETLSFAQFLGLYNDLVRRAYRGELQLSDFQGTTATITNPGMIGTSLSVPRLMPGQGVIVGVGAIGFPPEYHALPPDIVSQVGLSQVMTITSTYDHRVIQGAESGAFLAYIAELLSGQHGFYRQVFADLNIPYQPYTLDQDNTPQLVPVFHGTAADMVRKEARVLQLIRAYRVRGHLQADINPLGYDWTYHPELDPSTYGLTIWDLDRTFVTGGLGGQDELPLREILDILRQTYTRKVGVEFMHISSPVEKRWLQERIEPVRCAEPLTAETRKRILQTLNAAEAFERFLHTKYIGHKRFSLEGAETVIPILDTILADAADQEVKEVVIGMAHRGRLNVLANIMNKPYEAIFSEFEGSIDPNTTQGSGDVKYHLGARGEHVAPSGAKVKLTLASNPSHLEAVNPIVEGMVRAKQELMRQEKADAPGGDYHDAVIPLLIHGDAAFAGQGVVAETLNLSQLRGYSTGGTIHIVINNQIGFTTIPSDARSSTYATDIARMIQAPIFHVNGDDPEACVRVARLALDYRQVFNKDVVIDMLCYRVHGHNEGDEPTYTQPLLYRKIEEKRSPRKIYTESLLRRGEMSPEEV
;
A
#
# COMPACT_ATOMS: atom_id res chain seq x y z
N MET A 1 4.26 13.96 -8.27
CA MET A 1 4.15 14.43 -6.87
C MET A 1 2.66 14.54 -6.50
N SER A 2 2.10 13.49 -5.90
CA SER A 2 0.66 13.36 -5.57
C SER A 2 0.41 12.56 -4.29
N THR A 3 1.43 12.43 -3.46
CA THR A 3 1.47 11.56 -2.28
C THR A 3 0.68 12.09 -1.08
N LEU A 4 -0.19 13.09 -1.20
CA LEU A 4 -0.90 13.68 -0.05
C LEU A 4 -2.42 13.81 -0.23
N GLY A 5 -3.00 13.16 -1.24
CA GLY A 5 -4.45 12.95 -1.37
C GLY A 5 -5.30 14.23 -1.29
N PHE A 6 -6.36 14.24 -0.48
CA PHE A 6 -7.32 15.35 -0.41
C PHE A 6 -6.69 16.71 -0.08
N ASN A 7 -5.62 16.73 0.70
CA ASN A 7 -4.94 17.94 1.17
C ASN A 7 -3.76 18.38 0.30
N THR A 8 -3.56 17.75 -0.87
CA THR A 8 -2.36 17.93 -1.70
C THR A 8 -2.07 19.41 -2.01
N GLY A 9 -3.09 20.21 -2.37
CA GLY A 9 -2.86 21.61 -2.79
C GLY A 9 -2.31 22.52 -1.69
N TYR A 10 -2.77 22.35 -0.44
CA TYR A 10 -2.31 23.17 0.69
C TYR A 10 -0.91 22.76 1.15
N VAL A 11 -0.66 21.46 1.28
CA VAL A 11 0.66 20.96 1.69
C VAL A 11 1.71 21.22 0.59
N GLU A 12 1.32 21.21 -0.69
CA GLU A 12 2.19 21.65 -1.79
C GLU A 12 2.63 23.11 -1.62
N GLU A 13 1.73 23.99 -1.20
CA GLU A 13 2.04 25.41 -0.98
C GLU A 13 2.95 25.60 0.23
N LEU A 14 2.69 24.91 1.34
CA LEU A 14 3.58 24.89 2.50
C LEU A 14 4.97 24.33 2.16
N TYR A 15 5.04 23.27 1.35
CA TYR A 15 6.33 22.70 0.94
C TYR A 15 7.11 23.64 0.02
N LYS A 16 6.43 24.35 -0.90
CA LYS A 16 7.06 25.40 -1.72
C LYS A 16 7.61 26.53 -0.86
N GLN A 17 6.82 26.99 0.12
CA GLN A 17 7.26 27.99 1.09
C GLN A 17 8.49 27.51 1.86
N TYR A 18 8.50 26.27 2.35
CA TYR A 18 9.65 25.65 3.02
C TYR A 18 10.90 25.59 2.13
N LEU A 19 10.76 25.31 0.84
CA LEU A 19 11.89 25.31 -0.11
C LEU A 19 12.45 26.72 -0.38
N GLU A 20 11.60 27.74 -0.38
CA GLU A 20 12.00 29.14 -0.54
C GLU A 20 12.66 29.70 0.73
N ASP A 21 12.03 29.48 1.88
CA ASP A 21 12.55 29.81 3.21
C ASP A 21 12.05 28.78 4.24
N PRO A 22 12.93 27.91 4.77
CA PRO A 22 12.54 26.96 5.80
C PRO A 22 11.90 27.62 7.02
N GLN A 23 12.22 28.87 7.36
CA GLN A 23 11.64 29.57 8.53
C GLN A 23 10.22 30.09 8.30
N SER A 24 9.71 30.08 7.07
CA SER A 24 8.37 30.58 6.77
C SER A 24 7.25 29.63 7.21
N VAL A 25 7.57 28.37 7.53
CA VAL A 25 6.63 27.36 8.02
C VAL A 25 6.87 27.04 9.49
N SER A 26 5.85 26.53 10.19
CA SER A 26 5.96 26.18 11.61
C SER A 26 7.06 25.15 11.86
N GLU A 27 7.54 25.06 13.10
CA GLU A 27 8.55 24.06 13.47
C GLU A 27 8.10 22.62 13.20
N SER A 28 6.81 22.31 13.41
CA SER A 28 6.22 21.00 13.08
C SER A 28 6.34 20.70 11.58
N TRP A 29 6.03 21.67 10.72
CA TRP A 29 6.14 21.54 9.27
C TRP A 29 7.59 21.49 8.79
N ARG A 30 8.52 22.24 9.42
CA ARG A 30 9.96 22.14 9.11
C ARG A 30 10.48 20.74 9.40
N ASP A 31 10.12 20.18 10.54
CA ASP A 31 10.53 18.83 10.93
C ASP A 31 9.91 17.78 9.99
N PHE A 32 8.64 17.95 9.65
CA PHE A 32 7.96 17.10 8.70
C PHE A 32 8.59 17.19 7.30
N PHE A 33 9.08 18.34 6.85
CA PHE A 33 9.67 18.47 5.52
C PHE A 33 11.18 18.16 5.44
N ALA A 34 11.90 18.13 6.57
CA ALA A 34 13.36 17.95 6.60
C ALA A 34 13.86 16.68 5.90
N ASP A 35 13.09 15.59 5.97
CA ASP A 35 13.33 14.32 5.29
C ASP A 35 12.23 13.98 4.28
N TYR A 36 11.33 14.93 4.00
CA TYR A 36 10.31 14.74 2.98
C TYR A 36 10.97 14.80 1.62
N ARG A 37 11.26 13.62 1.08
CA ARG A 37 11.61 13.48 -0.33
C ARG A 37 10.32 13.24 -1.10
N PRO A 38 9.88 14.17 -1.96
CA PRO A 38 8.79 13.89 -2.87
C PRO A 38 9.27 12.85 -3.88
N ASN A 39 9.18 11.57 -3.53
CA ASN A 39 9.65 10.40 -4.28
C ASN A 39 10.79 10.71 -5.28
N ASP A 40 12.04 10.51 -4.85
CA ASP A 40 13.21 10.44 -5.75
C ASP A 40 13.14 9.26 -6.74
N SER A 41 12.08 8.43 -6.69
CA SER A 41 11.71 7.52 -7.77
C SER A 41 11.15 8.25 -9.02
N PHE A 42 11.01 9.59 -9.00
CA PHE A 42 10.30 10.37 -10.02
C PHE A 42 10.89 11.75 -10.36
N VAL A 43 12.14 12.05 -9.97
CA VAL A 43 12.80 13.28 -10.45
C VAL A 43 14.16 12.93 -11.02
N ALA A 44 14.20 12.65 -12.33
CA ALA A 44 15.41 12.95 -13.08
C ALA A 44 15.52 14.47 -13.13
N ALA A 45 16.37 15.04 -12.27
CA ALA A 45 16.77 16.43 -12.39
C ALA A 45 17.37 16.62 -13.79
N ALA A 46 16.65 17.30 -14.66
CA ALA A 46 17.20 17.83 -15.88
C ALA A 46 18.15 18.98 -15.49
N GLU A 47 19.42 18.64 -15.23
CA GLU A 47 20.48 19.64 -15.13
C GLU A 47 20.49 20.46 -16.43
N SER A 48 20.21 21.75 -16.31
CA SER A 48 20.32 22.72 -17.39
C SER A 48 21.80 22.95 -17.72
N ARG A 49 22.37 22.09 -18.56
CA ARG A 49 23.62 22.40 -19.25
C ARG A 49 23.33 23.32 -20.42
N THR A 50 23.44 24.62 -20.17
CA THR A 50 23.50 25.65 -21.20
C THR A 50 24.86 25.56 -21.91
N THR A 51 24.87 25.00 -23.12
CA THR A 51 25.94 25.23 -24.10
C THR A 51 25.36 26.05 -25.26
N PRO A 52 25.97 27.19 -25.62
CA PRO A 52 25.46 28.04 -26.68
C PRO A 52 25.78 27.44 -28.04
N VAL A 53 24.74 27.22 -28.85
CA VAL A 53 24.87 26.90 -30.29
C VAL A 53 24.76 28.22 -31.08
N PRO A 54 25.62 28.47 -32.07
CA PRO A 54 25.68 29.76 -32.76
C PRO A 54 24.49 30.00 -33.68
N GLU A 55 24.05 31.26 -33.69
CA GLU A 55 23.06 31.84 -34.57
C GLU A 55 23.53 31.77 -36.04
N VAL A 56 22.81 31.02 -36.88
CA VAL A 56 22.93 31.10 -38.34
C VAL A 56 21.66 31.76 -38.88
N THR A 57 21.85 32.94 -39.44
CA THR A 57 20.84 33.74 -40.13
C THR A 57 20.33 33.00 -41.38
N PRO A 58 19.02 32.88 -41.62
CA PRO A 58 18.54 32.32 -42.87
C PRO A 58 18.67 33.35 -43.99
N ALA A 59 19.50 33.03 -45.00
CA ALA A 59 19.51 33.71 -46.28
C ALA A 59 18.25 33.34 -47.08
N ALA A 60 17.68 34.34 -47.75
CA ALA A 60 16.50 34.21 -48.60
C ALA A 60 16.75 33.26 -49.80
N PRO A 61 15.78 32.41 -50.18
CA PRO A 61 15.93 31.60 -51.38
C PRO A 61 15.59 32.41 -52.64
N ALA A 62 16.51 32.37 -53.60
CA ALA A 62 16.27 32.78 -54.97
C ALA A 62 15.35 31.76 -55.66
N ARG A 63 14.40 32.26 -56.46
CA ARG A 63 13.54 31.48 -57.34
C ARG A 63 14.35 30.96 -58.53
N GLU A 64 14.33 29.66 -58.78
CA GLU A 64 14.48 29.11 -60.12
C GLU A 64 13.36 28.10 -60.39
N ALA A 65 12.86 28.19 -61.62
CA ALA A 65 11.78 27.40 -62.18
C ALA A 65 12.32 26.05 -62.70
N GLY A 66 11.55 24.98 -62.49
CA GLY A 66 11.80 23.67 -63.08
C GLY A 66 10.51 22.85 -63.04
N ASP A 67 10.06 22.47 -64.23
CA ASP A 67 8.78 21.84 -64.55
C ASP A 67 8.53 20.48 -63.88
N GLY A 68 7.23 20.18 -63.69
CA GLY A 68 6.72 18.84 -63.97
C GLY A 68 6.19 18.02 -62.81
N ALA A 69 5.00 18.38 -62.30
CA ALA A 69 3.85 17.49 -62.07
C ALA A 69 2.82 18.25 -61.25
N VAL A 70 1.68 18.56 -61.86
CA VAL A 70 0.53 19.13 -61.15
C VAL A 70 -0.02 18.04 -60.22
N GLN A 71 0.38 18.09 -58.96
CA GLN A 71 -0.35 17.41 -57.90
C GLN A 71 -1.52 18.33 -57.59
N GLU A 72 -2.70 18.04 -58.14
CA GLU A 72 -3.92 18.76 -57.77
C GLU A 72 -4.06 18.70 -56.24
N ALA A 73 -3.84 19.84 -55.60
CA ALA A 73 -4.09 19.99 -54.18
C ALA A 73 -5.58 19.73 -53.97
N ILE A 74 -5.92 18.71 -53.18
CA ILE A 74 -7.30 18.45 -52.78
C ILE A 74 -7.80 19.72 -52.10
N THR A 75 -8.67 20.47 -52.77
CA THR A 75 -9.32 21.64 -52.19
C THR A 75 -10.26 21.15 -51.08
N PRO A 76 -10.20 21.72 -49.87
CA PRO A 76 -11.13 21.37 -48.81
C PRO A 76 -12.56 21.59 -49.29
N ALA A 77 -13.41 20.57 -49.20
CA ALA A 77 -14.81 20.70 -49.55
C ALA A 77 -15.48 21.71 -48.61
N SER A 78 -16.04 22.79 -49.17
CA SER A 78 -16.82 23.79 -48.44
C SER A 78 -18.29 23.70 -48.82
N ALA A 79 -19.19 23.97 -47.88
CA ALA A 79 -20.61 24.12 -48.20
C ALA A 79 -20.83 25.32 -49.15
N ASP A 80 -21.87 25.23 -49.99
CA ASP A 80 -22.32 26.34 -50.81
C ASP A 80 -22.74 27.55 -49.95
N VAL A 81 -22.74 28.75 -50.55
CA VAL A 81 -23.13 29.98 -49.87
C VAL A 81 -24.58 29.85 -49.35
N VAL A 82 -24.75 29.91 -48.04
CA VAL A 82 -26.06 29.73 -47.37
C VAL A 82 -26.86 31.05 -47.37
N GLU A 83 -28.15 31.00 -47.71
CA GLU A 83 -29.07 32.16 -47.76
C GLU A 83 -29.32 32.82 -46.40
N ALA A 84 -29.83 34.06 -46.44
CA ALA A 84 -29.94 34.99 -45.33
C ALA A 84 -31.03 34.61 -44.31
N ASP A 85 -30.70 33.72 -43.37
CA ASP A 85 -31.23 33.73 -41.98
C ASP A 85 -30.39 32.82 -41.05
N VAL A 86 -29.05 32.85 -41.20
CA VAL A 86 -28.13 31.95 -40.48
C VAL A 86 -27.09 32.74 -39.69
N GLU A 87 -26.84 32.28 -38.47
CA GLU A 87 -25.82 32.86 -37.58
C GLU A 87 -24.41 32.39 -38.01
N ILE A 88 -23.66 33.26 -38.68
CA ILE A 88 -22.27 32.98 -39.09
C ILE A 88 -21.31 33.32 -37.94
N LYS A 89 -20.67 32.30 -37.36
CA LYS A 89 -19.66 32.45 -36.31
C LYS A 89 -18.25 32.15 -36.86
N PRO A 90 -17.30 33.10 -36.84
CA PRO A 90 -15.93 32.83 -37.25
C PRO A 90 -15.25 31.87 -36.28
N LEU A 91 -14.62 30.82 -36.79
CA LEU A 91 -13.79 29.91 -35.99
C LEU A 91 -12.48 30.63 -35.64
N ARG A 92 -12.23 30.86 -34.34
CA ARG A 92 -11.05 31.59 -33.83
C ARG A 92 -10.34 30.79 -32.73
N GLY A 93 -9.05 31.08 -32.52
CA GLY A 93 -8.26 30.46 -31.46
C GLY A 93 -8.16 28.93 -31.61
N PRO A 94 -8.47 28.13 -30.58
CA PRO A 94 -8.39 26.66 -30.65
C PRO A 94 -9.20 26.03 -31.78
N GLN A 95 -10.36 26.60 -32.14
CA GLN A 95 -11.19 26.09 -33.23
C GLN A 95 -10.55 26.28 -34.60
N ALA A 96 -9.86 27.40 -34.83
CA ALA A 96 -9.09 27.62 -36.05
C ALA A 96 -7.91 26.64 -36.14
N LYS A 97 -7.28 26.32 -35.01
CA LYS A 97 -6.20 25.32 -34.99
C LYS A 97 -6.70 23.91 -35.29
N ILE A 98 -7.93 23.56 -34.88
CA ILE A 98 -8.57 22.29 -35.28
C ILE A 98 -8.75 22.25 -36.80
N VAL A 99 -9.20 23.32 -37.43
CA VAL A 99 -9.34 23.39 -38.90
C VAL A 99 -8.00 23.14 -39.58
N GLU A 100 -6.95 23.88 -39.18
CA GLU A 100 -5.59 23.70 -39.73
C GLU A 100 -5.10 22.26 -39.58
N ASN A 101 -5.33 21.65 -38.41
CA ASN A 101 -4.96 20.26 -38.14
C ASN A 101 -5.75 19.27 -39.01
N MET A 102 -7.06 19.48 -39.18
CA MET A 102 -7.91 18.60 -39.98
C MET A 102 -7.55 18.69 -41.46
N GLU A 103 -7.29 19.89 -41.97
CA GLU A 103 -6.80 20.10 -43.34
C GLU A 103 -5.43 19.44 -43.54
N ALA A 104 -4.50 19.59 -42.60
CA ALA A 104 -3.20 18.92 -42.65
C ALA A 104 -3.33 17.38 -42.64
N SER A 105 -4.32 16.83 -41.93
CA SER A 105 -4.58 15.38 -41.89
C SER A 105 -5.03 14.79 -43.24
N LEU A 106 -5.56 15.61 -44.16
CA LEU A 106 -6.02 15.14 -45.49
C LEU A 106 -4.86 14.56 -46.31
N GLY A 107 -3.64 15.07 -46.10
CA GLY A 107 -2.42 14.60 -46.77
C GLY A 107 -1.82 13.30 -46.20
N VAL A 108 -2.49 12.65 -45.25
CA VAL A 108 -2.06 11.39 -44.63
C VAL A 108 -2.98 10.26 -45.10
N PRO A 109 -2.54 9.37 -46.01
CA PRO A 109 -3.29 8.18 -46.41
C PRO A 109 -3.33 7.18 -45.25
N THR A 110 -4.43 7.21 -44.50
CA THR A 110 -4.62 6.35 -43.34
C THR A 110 -5.28 5.02 -43.71
N ALA A 111 -4.83 3.95 -43.09
CA ALA A 111 -5.59 2.71 -42.97
C ALA A 111 -5.90 2.42 -41.50
N THR A 112 -6.90 1.56 -41.26
CA THR A 112 -7.32 1.22 -39.90
C THR A 112 -7.45 -0.28 -39.73
N SER A 113 -6.76 -0.79 -38.72
CA SER A 113 -6.92 -2.16 -38.24
C SER A 113 -7.74 -2.16 -36.95
N VAL A 114 -8.54 -3.21 -36.75
CA VAL A 114 -9.48 -3.33 -35.63
C VAL A 114 -9.29 -4.69 -34.97
N ARG A 115 -9.34 -4.74 -33.63
CA ARG A 115 -9.33 -5.99 -32.86
C ARG A 115 -10.27 -5.88 -31.67
N HIS A 116 -11.04 -6.95 -31.42
CA HIS A 116 -11.81 -7.11 -30.18
C HIS A 116 -10.96 -7.84 -29.14
N ILE A 117 -10.98 -7.35 -27.90
CA ILE A 117 -10.15 -7.87 -26.80
C ILE A 117 -11.07 -8.19 -25.61
N PRO A 118 -10.97 -9.38 -25.00
CA PRO A 118 -11.68 -9.71 -23.77
C PRO A 118 -11.13 -8.88 -22.60
N VAL A 119 -12.02 -8.36 -21.77
CA VAL A 119 -11.69 -7.43 -20.67
C VAL A 119 -11.70 -8.11 -19.30
N LYS A 120 -12.18 -9.36 -19.17
CA LYS A 120 -12.33 -10.05 -17.87
C LYS A 120 -11.06 -9.96 -17.02
N LEU A 121 -9.91 -10.44 -17.51
CA LEU A 121 -8.66 -10.40 -16.76
C LEU A 121 -8.23 -8.98 -16.39
N LEU A 122 -8.34 -8.05 -17.34
CA LEU A 122 -8.01 -6.63 -17.15
C LEU A 122 -8.87 -6.01 -16.05
N ALA A 123 -10.17 -6.30 -16.02
CA ALA A 123 -11.09 -5.81 -15.00
C ALA A 123 -10.75 -6.37 -13.61
N GLU A 124 -10.52 -7.67 -13.49
CA GLU A 124 -10.24 -8.30 -12.19
C GLU A 124 -8.90 -7.85 -11.60
N ASN A 125 -7.85 -7.78 -12.41
CA ASN A 125 -6.55 -7.28 -11.95
C ASN A 125 -6.61 -5.78 -11.60
N ARG A 126 -7.35 -4.97 -12.37
CA ARG A 126 -7.56 -3.55 -12.03
C ARG A 126 -8.33 -3.38 -10.72
N GLN A 127 -9.30 -4.25 -10.44
CA GLN A 127 -10.05 -4.21 -9.19
C GLN A 127 -9.13 -4.53 -8.01
N LEU A 128 -8.32 -5.58 -8.10
CA LEU A 128 -7.35 -5.96 -7.08
C LEU A 128 -6.31 -4.85 -6.82
N ILE A 129 -5.78 -4.23 -7.89
CA ILE A 129 -4.88 -3.08 -7.78
C ILE A 129 -5.55 -1.94 -7.01
N ASN A 130 -6.78 -1.57 -7.39
CA ASN A 130 -7.47 -0.44 -6.78
C ASN A 130 -7.91 -0.71 -5.34
N GLU A 131 -8.21 -1.95 -4.99
CA GLU A 131 -8.50 -2.34 -3.62
C GLU A 131 -7.27 -2.11 -2.73
N TYR A 132 -6.09 -2.55 -3.17
CA TYR A 132 -4.83 -2.30 -2.47
C TYR A 132 -4.48 -0.82 -2.42
N GLN A 133 -4.54 -0.11 -3.55
CA GLN A 133 -4.25 1.34 -3.62
C GLN A 133 -5.14 2.13 -2.67
N ARG A 134 -6.44 1.80 -2.59
CA ARG A 134 -7.36 2.46 -1.64
C ARG A 134 -6.92 2.27 -0.20
N SER A 135 -6.43 1.09 0.15
CA SER A 135 -6.00 0.78 1.52
C SER A 135 -4.78 1.60 1.97
N ILE A 136 -3.89 1.96 1.04
CA ILE A 136 -2.69 2.75 1.32
C ILE A 136 -2.83 4.24 0.96
N GLY A 137 -4.04 4.69 0.59
CA GLY A 137 -4.29 6.05 0.10
C GLY A 137 -3.55 6.38 -1.21
N GLY A 138 -3.25 5.37 -2.02
CA GLY A 138 -2.61 5.48 -3.33
C GLY A 138 -3.56 5.92 -4.44
N GLU A 139 -2.99 6.19 -5.62
CA GLU A 139 -3.76 6.67 -6.77
C GLU A 139 -4.60 5.57 -7.43
N LYS A 140 -5.80 5.94 -7.86
CA LYS A 140 -6.72 5.06 -8.58
C LYS A 140 -6.18 4.75 -9.98
N VAL A 141 -6.12 3.46 -10.32
CA VAL A 141 -5.73 2.97 -11.63
C VAL A 141 -6.97 2.80 -12.52
N SER A 142 -7.02 3.58 -13.61
CA SER A 142 -8.05 3.51 -14.65
C SER A 142 -7.76 2.39 -15.65
N PHE A 143 -8.77 1.98 -16.43
CA PHE A 143 -8.54 1.09 -17.58
C PHE A 143 -7.58 1.73 -18.58
N THR A 144 -7.73 3.05 -18.81
CA THR A 144 -6.87 3.81 -19.73
C THR A 144 -5.41 3.76 -19.29
N HIS A 145 -5.08 3.77 -18.00
CA HIS A 145 -3.68 3.67 -17.53
C HIS A 145 -3.04 2.34 -17.96
N LEU A 146 -3.74 1.22 -17.75
CA LEU A 146 -3.23 -0.10 -18.12
C LEU A 146 -3.15 -0.28 -19.64
N ILE A 147 -4.15 0.19 -20.37
CA ILE A 147 -4.17 0.12 -21.85
C ILE A 147 -3.09 1.01 -22.44
N ALA A 148 -2.94 2.24 -21.96
CA ALA A 148 -1.90 3.17 -22.41
C ALA A 148 -0.49 2.61 -22.15
N TYR A 149 -0.27 2.00 -20.98
CA TYR A 149 1.01 1.35 -20.68
C TYR A 149 1.25 0.12 -21.58
N ALA A 150 0.21 -0.68 -21.85
CA ALA A 150 0.31 -1.78 -22.82
C ALA A 150 0.64 -1.27 -24.24
N VAL A 151 0.07 -0.14 -24.67
CA VAL A 151 0.41 0.53 -25.93
C VAL A 151 1.88 0.96 -25.95
N VAL A 152 2.41 1.53 -24.86
CA VAL A 152 3.83 1.90 -24.76
C VAL A 152 4.74 0.68 -24.91
N LYS A 153 4.45 -0.41 -24.19
CA LYS A 153 5.24 -1.65 -24.31
C LYS A 153 5.11 -2.27 -25.70
N ALA A 154 3.94 -2.17 -26.33
CA ALA A 154 3.74 -2.62 -27.70
C ALA A 154 4.50 -1.77 -28.71
N LEU A 155 4.58 -0.44 -28.53
CA LEU A 155 5.38 0.45 -29.39
C LEU A 155 6.88 0.18 -29.26
N ALA A 156 7.34 -0.18 -28.05
CA ALA A 156 8.72 -0.59 -27.83
C ALA A 156 9.05 -1.93 -28.52
N ALA A 157 8.11 -2.88 -28.53
CA ALA A 157 8.27 -4.17 -29.21
C ALA A 157 8.08 -4.08 -30.74
N HIS A 158 7.26 -3.13 -31.20
CA HIS A 158 6.96 -2.88 -32.62
C HIS A 158 7.33 -1.45 -33.01
N PRO A 159 8.63 -1.12 -33.12
CA PRO A 159 9.09 0.25 -33.36
C PRO A 159 8.63 0.82 -34.71
N THR A 160 8.23 -0.03 -35.68
CA THR A 160 7.67 0.40 -36.97
C THR A 160 6.39 1.23 -36.82
N LEU A 161 5.61 1.00 -35.76
CA LEU A 161 4.39 1.76 -35.47
C LEU A 161 4.67 3.14 -34.83
N ASN A 162 5.89 3.38 -34.36
CA ASN A 162 6.32 4.65 -33.79
C ASN A 162 6.92 5.61 -34.84
N THR A 163 6.80 5.30 -36.13
CA THR A 163 7.49 5.99 -37.22
C THR A 163 6.65 7.09 -37.86
N THR A 164 7.26 8.00 -38.62
CA THR A 164 6.50 9.01 -39.37
C THR A 164 7.05 9.19 -40.78
N PHE A 165 6.17 9.55 -41.70
CA PHE A 165 6.53 9.89 -43.07
C PHE A 165 6.87 11.37 -43.18
N ARG A 166 7.99 11.69 -43.84
CA ARG A 166 8.43 13.07 -44.08
C ARG A 166 8.94 13.24 -45.50
N HIS A 167 8.68 14.39 -46.12
CA HIS A 167 9.44 14.82 -47.29
C HIS A 167 10.61 15.69 -46.85
N ALA A 168 11.81 15.35 -47.28
CA ALA A 168 12.98 16.23 -47.19
C ALA A 168 13.57 16.36 -48.60
N ASP A 169 13.74 17.60 -49.07
CA ASP A 169 14.29 17.92 -50.40
C ASP A 169 13.58 17.17 -51.55
N GLY A 170 12.25 17.05 -51.47
CA GLY A 170 11.43 16.33 -52.46
C GLY A 170 11.51 14.80 -52.40
N THR A 171 12.35 14.23 -51.51
CA THR A 171 12.49 12.78 -51.35
C THR A 171 11.63 12.26 -50.20
N PRO A 172 10.82 11.19 -50.41
CA PRO A 172 10.09 10.55 -49.33
C PRO A 172 11.05 9.85 -48.36
N GLN A 173 10.91 10.15 -47.07
CA GLN A 173 11.73 9.58 -46.00
C GLN A 173 10.86 8.87 -44.95
N HIS A 174 11.37 7.75 -44.47
CA HIS A 174 10.85 7.03 -43.32
C HIS A 174 11.64 7.45 -42.07
N VAL A 175 10.99 8.18 -41.17
CA VAL A 175 11.61 8.67 -39.94
C VAL A 175 11.25 7.73 -38.80
N ILE A 176 12.27 7.20 -38.11
CA ILE A 176 12.13 6.29 -36.97
C ILE A 176 12.62 7.00 -35.71
N PRO A 177 11.72 7.61 -34.91
CA PRO A 177 12.05 8.16 -33.60
C PRO A 177 12.58 7.07 -32.67
N LYS A 178 13.65 7.39 -31.91
CA LYS A 178 14.22 6.49 -30.91
C LYS A 178 13.41 6.41 -29.61
N ALA A 179 12.63 7.45 -29.31
CA ALA A 179 11.84 7.57 -28.10
C ALA A 179 10.33 7.44 -28.40
N VAL A 180 9.57 6.92 -27.46
CA VAL A 180 8.11 6.86 -27.52
C VAL A 180 7.55 8.03 -26.72
N ASN A 181 7.01 9.02 -27.43
CA ASN A 181 6.32 10.16 -26.81
C ASN A 181 4.81 9.95 -26.96
N LEU A 182 4.19 9.35 -25.95
CA LEU A 182 2.77 8.96 -25.99
C LEU A 182 1.86 10.16 -25.73
N GLY A 183 1.14 10.61 -26.76
CA GLY A 183 0.07 11.59 -26.67
C GLY A 183 -1.17 11.01 -25.98
N LEU A 184 -1.76 11.79 -25.06
CA LEU A 184 -2.96 11.46 -24.31
C LEU A 184 -4.08 12.40 -24.72
N ALA A 185 -5.11 11.89 -25.38
CA ALA A 185 -6.27 12.71 -25.73
C ALA A 185 -7.16 12.95 -24.49
N ILE A 186 -7.21 14.20 -24.03
CA ILE A 186 -7.95 14.64 -22.84
C ILE A 186 -9.08 15.57 -23.28
N ASP A 187 -10.32 15.15 -23.03
CA ASP A 187 -11.51 15.99 -23.24
C ASP A 187 -11.70 16.92 -22.03
N ILE A 188 -11.63 18.23 -22.28
CA ILE A 188 -11.77 19.27 -21.27
C ILE A 188 -13.04 20.05 -21.56
N GLU A 189 -13.95 20.09 -20.58
CA GLU A 189 -15.14 20.93 -20.64
C GLU A 189 -14.95 22.19 -19.79
N ARG A 190 -15.03 23.37 -20.43
CA ARG A 190 -14.96 24.68 -19.75
C ARG A 190 -16.08 25.57 -20.24
N ARG A 191 -16.91 26.07 -19.31
CA ARG A 191 -18.01 27.01 -19.59
C ARG A 191 -18.95 26.51 -20.71
N GLY A 192 -19.28 25.22 -20.70
CA GLY A 192 -20.16 24.58 -21.70
C GLY A 192 -19.52 24.33 -23.08
N LYS A 193 -18.23 24.61 -23.26
CA LYS A 193 -17.47 24.27 -24.48
C LYS A 193 -16.50 23.13 -24.19
N ARG A 194 -16.53 22.08 -25.02
CA ARG A 194 -15.57 20.98 -24.99
C ARG A 194 -14.40 21.27 -25.91
N SER A 195 -13.19 20.95 -25.45
CA SER A 195 -11.96 21.05 -26.22
C SER A 195 -11.09 19.82 -25.97
N LEU A 196 -10.62 19.20 -27.03
CA LEU A 196 -9.71 18.06 -26.96
C LEU A 196 -8.26 18.55 -27.00
N LEU A 197 -7.49 18.23 -25.97
CA LEU A 197 -6.04 18.49 -25.93
C LEU A 197 -5.27 17.17 -25.97
N VAL A 198 -4.11 17.17 -26.63
CA VAL A 198 -3.25 15.98 -26.75
C VAL A 198 -1.80 16.27 -26.28
N PRO A 199 -1.60 16.55 -24.98
CA PRO A 199 -0.25 16.56 -24.40
C PRO A 199 0.35 15.14 -24.39
N ASN A 200 1.67 15.01 -24.26
CA ASN A 200 2.35 13.72 -24.33
C ASN A 200 3.29 13.44 -23.13
N ILE A 201 3.43 12.16 -22.81
CA ILE A 201 4.44 11.65 -21.87
C ILE A 201 5.70 11.34 -22.68
N LYS A 202 6.81 12.01 -22.36
CA LYS A 202 8.10 11.82 -23.04
C LYS A 202 8.76 10.51 -22.59
N HIS A 203 9.51 9.88 -23.49
CA HIS A 203 10.34 8.70 -23.18
C HIS A 203 9.57 7.61 -22.41
N ALA A 204 8.32 7.37 -22.80
CA ALA A 204 7.43 6.50 -22.05
C ALA A 204 7.95 5.05 -21.96
N GLU A 205 8.78 4.62 -22.93
CA GLU A 205 9.36 3.29 -23.00
C GLU A 205 10.28 2.94 -21.81
N THR A 206 10.94 3.95 -21.22
CA THR A 206 11.90 3.75 -20.12
C THR A 206 11.25 3.75 -18.74
N LEU A 207 9.95 4.08 -18.66
CA LEU A 207 9.26 4.24 -17.39
C LEU A 207 8.77 2.89 -16.85
N SER A 208 8.85 2.74 -15.52
CA SER A 208 8.05 1.74 -14.79
C SER A 208 6.57 2.12 -14.82
N PHE A 209 5.68 1.18 -14.46
CA PHE A 209 4.25 1.47 -14.42
C PHE A 209 3.90 2.54 -13.38
N ALA A 210 4.54 2.50 -12.21
CA ALA A 210 4.38 3.55 -11.21
C ALA A 210 4.82 4.91 -11.80
N GLN A 211 5.98 4.96 -12.46
CA GLN A 211 6.50 6.14 -13.15
C GLN A 211 5.52 6.74 -14.15
N PHE A 212 5.00 5.86 -15.00
CA PHE A 212 4.01 6.20 -15.99
C PHE A 212 2.71 6.72 -15.37
N LEU A 213 2.18 6.06 -14.32
CA LEU A 213 0.95 6.43 -13.63
C LEU A 213 1.04 7.84 -13.03
N GLY A 214 2.13 8.15 -12.33
CA GLY A 214 2.33 9.46 -11.71
C GLY A 214 2.44 10.60 -12.74
N LEU A 215 3.19 10.38 -13.84
CA LEU A 215 3.31 11.36 -14.92
C LEU A 215 1.99 11.54 -15.69
N TYR A 216 1.25 10.45 -15.92
CA TYR A 216 -0.08 10.50 -16.53
C TYR A 216 -1.02 11.37 -15.70
N ASN A 217 -1.12 11.13 -14.40
CA ASN A 217 -2.02 11.86 -13.51
C ASN A 217 -1.60 13.33 -13.32
N ASP A 218 -0.30 13.62 -13.27
CA ASP A 218 0.21 15.00 -13.31
C ASP A 218 -0.27 15.77 -14.55
N LEU A 219 -0.03 15.18 -15.73
CA LEU A 219 -0.35 15.80 -17.00
C LEU A 219 -1.87 16.00 -17.18
N VAL A 220 -2.69 15.06 -16.70
CA VAL A 220 -4.16 15.25 -16.63
C VAL A 220 -4.55 16.38 -15.69
N ARG A 221 -3.94 16.48 -14.50
CA ARG A 221 -4.22 17.58 -13.55
C ARG A 221 -3.85 18.94 -14.15
N ARG A 222 -2.66 19.06 -14.75
CA ARG A 222 -2.21 20.30 -15.44
C ARG A 222 -3.12 20.65 -16.61
N ALA A 223 -3.63 19.66 -17.35
CA ALA A 223 -4.62 19.88 -18.40
C ALA A 223 -5.92 20.53 -17.86
N TYR A 224 -6.50 19.98 -16.79
CA TYR A 224 -7.71 20.55 -16.18
C TYR A 224 -7.48 21.94 -15.57
N ARG A 225 -6.31 22.19 -14.96
CA ARG A 225 -5.91 23.51 -14.43
C ARG A 225 -5.55 24.52 -15.53
N GLY A 226 -5.20 24.07 -16.72
CA GLY A 226 -4.77 24.92 -17.83
C GLY A 226 -3.31 25.37 -17.70
N GLU A 227 -2.49 24.54 -17.08
CA GLU A 227 -1.06 24.76 -16.79
C GLU A 227 -0.15 24.00 -17.78
N LEU A 228 -0.71 23.53 -18.91
CA LEU A 228 0.06 22.88 -19.96
C LEU A 228 0.92 23.90 -20.71
N GLN A 229 2.16 23.51 -21.00
CA GLN A 229 3.13 24.29 -21.76
C GLN A 229 3.23 23.79 -23.21
N LEU A 230 3.83 24.60 -24.09
CA LEU A 230 4.00 24.22 -25.49
C LEU A 230 4.83 22.93 -25.66
N SER A 231 5.83 22.74 -24.80
CA SER A 231 6.69 21.55 -24.75
C SER A 231 5.91 20.26 -24.51
N ASP A 232 4.79 20.31 -23.79
CA ASP A 232 3.93 19.15 -23.52
C ASP A 232 3.30 18.59 -24.82
N PHE A 233 3.14 19.41 -25.86
CA PHE A 233 2.52 18.99 -27.14
C PHE A 233 3.54 18.61 -28.21
N GLN A 234 4.80 19.04 -28.07
CA GLN A 234 5.81 18.85 -29.11
C GLN A 234 6.29 17.40 -29.21
N GLY A 235 6.58 16.95 -30.43
CA GLY A 235 7.24 15.66 -30.66
C GLY A 235 6.42 14.41 -30.29
N THR A 236 5.08 14.49 -30.26
CA THR A 236 4.22 13.31 -30.12
C THR A 236 4.50 12.31 -31.24
N THR A 237 4.74 11.04 -30.91
CA THR A 237 5.05 10.00 -31.90
C THR A 237 3.86 9.04 -32.11
N ALA A 238 3.09 8.79 -31.07
CA ALA A 238 1.86 8.00 -31.10
C ALA A 238 0.85 8.60 -30.12
N THR A 239 -0.45 8.43 -30.36
CA THR A 239 -1.51 8.95 -29.48
C THR A 239 -2.47 7.85 -29.06
N ILE A 240 -2.94 7.89 -27.81
CA ILE A 240 -4.10 7.12 -27.36
C ILE A 240 -5.31 8.05 -27.20
N THR A 241 -6.47 7.59 -27.66
CA THR A 241 -7.76 8.27 -27.48
C THR A 241 -8.81 7.30 -26.94
N ASN A 242 -9.62 7.76 -25.98
CA ASN A 242 -10.61 6.92 -25.31
C ASN A 242 -12.04 7.50 -25.44
N PRO A 243 -12.66 7.39 -26.63
CA PRO A 243 -14.07 7.71 -26.82
C PRO A 243 -15.02 6.68 -26.19
N GLY A 244 -14.50 5.54 -25.71
CA GLY A 244 -15.27 4.56 -24.95
C GLY A 244 -15.93 5.12 -23.69
N MET A 245 -15.36 6.18 -23.09
CA MET A 245 -15.95 6.86 -21.92
C MET A 245 -17.33 7.47 -22.19
N ILE A 246 -17.64 7.80 -23.46
CA ILE A 246 -18.94 8.33 -23.89
C ILE A 246 -19.80 7.28 -24.61
N GLY A 247 -19.46 5.99 -24.48
CA GLY A 247 -20.22 4.88 -25.06
C GLY A 247 -19.89 4.56 -26.51
N THR A 248 -18.83 5.14 -27.09
CA THR A 248 -18.42 4.85 -28.47
C THR A 248 -17.76 3.47 -28.56
N SER A 249 -18.34 2.54 -29.31
CA SER A 249 -17.81 1.16 -29.45
C SER A 249 -16.60 1.07 -30.38
N LEU A 250 -16.55 1.88 -31.43
CA LEU A 250 -15.47 1.91 -32.41
C LEU A 250 -15.23 3.36 -32.85
N SER A 251 -13.95 3.77 -32.88
CA SER A 251 -13.56 5.09 -33.37
C SER A 251 -12.41 4.96 -34.36
N VAL A 252 -12.52 5.71 -35.46
CA VAL A 252 -11.48 5.83 -36.48
C VAL A 252 -10.95 7.26 -36.43
N PRO A 253 -9.95 7.54 -35.58
CA PRO A 253 -9.39 8.88 -35.46
C PRO A 253 -8.65 9.28 -36.75
N ARG A 254 -8.62 10.58 -37.03
CA ARG A 254 -7.81 11.15 -38.12
C ARG A 254 -6.35 11.27 -37.67
N LEU A 255 -5.43 10.61 -38.36
CA LEU A 255 -4.00 10.64 -38.04
C LEU A 255 -3.40 12.01 -38.36
N MET A 256 -2.62 12.54 -37.42
CA MET A 256 -1.94 13.81 -37.57
C MET A 256 -0.54 13.62 -38.19
N PRO A 257 -0.07 14.53 -39.06
CA PRO A 257 1.31 14.51 -39.53
C PRO A 257 2.30 14.51 -38.35
N GLY A 258 3.40 13.76 -38.50
CA GLY A 258 4.42 13.59 -37.44
C GLY A 258 4.17 12.42 -36.48
N GLN A 259 2.99 11.79 -36.52
CA GLN A 259 2.66 10.60 -35.72
C GLN A 259 2.58 9.35 -36.61
N GLY A 260 2.91 8.19 -36.05
CA GLY A 260 2.80 6.91 -36.74
C GLY A 260 1.43 6.25 -36.60
N VAL A 261 0.86 6.35 -35.40
CA VAL A 261 -0.40 5.67 -35.06
C VAL A 261 -1.22 6.46 -34.04
N ILE A 262 -2.54 6.42 -34.20
CA ILE A 262 -3.49 6.74 -33.14
C ILE A 262 -4.23 5.47 -32.76
N VAL A 263 -4.17 5.12 -31.48
CA VAL A 263 -4.85 3.98 -30.88
C VAL A 263 -6.18 4.45 -30.29
N GLY A 264 -7.29 3.98 -30.85
CA GLY A 264 -8.64 4.25 -30.36
C GLY A 264 -9.11 3.16 -29.42
N VAL A 265 -9.57 3.54 -28.22
CA VAL A 265 -10.13 2.62 -27.22
C VAL A 265 -11.65 2.79 -27.17
N GLY A 266 -12.36 1.73 -27.55
CA GLY A 266 -13.82 1.67 -27.52
C GLY A 266 -14.39 1.41 -26.12
N ALA A 267 -15.72 1.51 -26.01
CA ALA A 267 -16.44 1.23 -24.78
C ALA A 267 -16.27 -0.24 -24.36
N ILE A 268 -16.15 -0.46 -23.05
CA ILE A 268 -16.14 -1.79 -22.44
C ILE A 268 -17.59 -2.18 -22.19
N GLY A 269 -18.02 -3.31 -22.74
CA GLY A 269 -19.37 -3.81 -22.55
C GLY A 269 -19.52 -5.24 -23.02
N PHE A 270 -20.68 -5.84 -22.77
CA PHE A 270 -21.02 -7.11 -23.39
C PHE A 270 -21.30 -6.92 -24.88
N PRO A 271 -21.02 -7.93 -25.71
CA PRO A 271 -21.53 -7.94 -27.08
C PRO A 271 -23.05 -7.67 -27.11
N PRO A 272 -23.56 -6.99 -28.15
CA PRO A 272 -24.97 -6.59 -28.22
C PRO A 272 -25.96 -7.72 -27.96
N GLU A 273 -25.61 -8.95 -28.34
CA GLU A 273 -26.41 -10.17 -28.21
C GLU A 273 -26.63 -10.58 -26.74
N TYR A 274 -25.76 -10.14 -25.83
CA TYR A 274 -25.76 -10.54 -24.42
C TYR A 274 -26.05 -9.38 -23.45
N HIS A 275 -26.30 -8.17 -23.97
CA HIS A 275 -26.45 -6.96 -23.16
C HIS A 275 -27.63 -6.99 -22.18
N ALA A 276 -28.68 -7.75 -22.49
CA ALA A 276 -29.89 -7.89 -21.68
C ALA A 276 -29.89 -9.14 -20.78
N LEU A 277 -28.78 -9.90 -20.74
CA LEU A 277 -28.70 -11.07 -19.87
C LEU A 277 -28.61 -10.65 -18.40
N PRO A 278 -29.36 -11.29 -17.49
CA PRO A 278 -29.21 -11.11 -16.06
C PRO A 278 -27.76 -11.41 -15.59
N PRO A 279 -27.20 -10.65 -14.62
CA PRO A 279 -25.82 -10.83 -14.16
C PRO A 279 -25.49 -12.23 -13.63
N ASP A 280 -26.45 -12.91 -13.03
CA ASP A 280 -26.36 -14.29 -12.55
C ASP A 280 -26.16 -15.27 -13.73
N ILE A 281 -26.90 -15.10 -14.81
CA ILE A 281 -26.74 -15.91 -16.03
C ILE A 281 -25.39 -15.63 -16.70
N VAL A 282 -24.98 -14.36 -16.77
CA VAL A 282 -23.66 -13.96 -17.30
C VAL A 282 -22.54 -14.67 -16.54
N SER A 283 -22.64 -14.73 -15.22
CA SER A 283 -21.66 -15.37 -14.33
C SER A 283 -21.70 -16.89 -14.42
N GLN A 284 -22.89 -17.48 -14.56
CA GLN A 284 -23.03 -18.91 -14.82
C GLN A 284 -22.39 -19.31 -16.14
N VAL A 285 -22.62 -18.54 -17.21
CA VAL A 285 -22.14 -18.78 -18.58
C VAL A 285 -20.67 -18.38 -18.79
N GLY A 286 -20.06 -17.65 -17.86
CA GLY A 286 -18.66 -17.25 -17.98
C GLY A 286 -18.43 -16.25 -19.12
N LEU A 287 -19.36 -15.30 -19.33
CA LEU A 287 -19.23 -14.30 -20.39
C LEU A 287 -18.29 -13.16 -19.97
N SER A 288 -17.35 -12.81 -20.86
CA SER A 288 -16.49 -11.64 -20.68
C SER A 288 -17.08 -10.43 -21.39
N GLN A 289 -16.95 -9.26 -20.76
CA GLN A 289 -17.03 -7.99 -21.49
C GLN A 289 -15.89 -7.92 -22.52
N VAL A 290 -16.12 -7.21 -23.61
CA VAL A 290 -15.16 -6.95 -24.67
C VAL A 290 -14.93 -5.46 -24.84
N MET A 291 -13.77 -5.11 -25.37
CA MET A 291 -13.50 -3.77 -25.90
C MET A 291 -12.95 -3.87 -27.30
N THR A 292 -13.21 -2.86 -28.11
CA THR A 292 -12.62 -2.74 -29.44
C THR A 292 -11.43 -1.79 -29.36
N ILE A 293 -10.28 -2.22 -29.86
CA ILE A 293 -9.12 -1.34 -30.05
C ILE A 293 -8.90 -1.17 -31.55
N THR A 294 -8.73 0.09 -31.97
CA THR A 294 -8.41 0.46 -33.35
C THR A 294 -6.99 1.01 -33.42
N SER A 295 -6.33 0.76 -34.55
CA SER A 295 -5.06 1.38 -34.90
C SER A 295 -5.26 2.09 -36.23
N THR A 296 -5.31 3.42 -36.22
CA THR A 296 -5.25 4.22 -37.45
C THR A 296 -3.80 4.64 -37.69
N TYR A 297 -3.23 4.24 -38.82
CA TYR A 297 -1.81 4.40 -39.14
C TYR A 297 -1.60 4.90 -40.57
N ASP A 298 -0.43 5.46 -40.83
CA ASP A 298 -0.02 5.92 -42.17
C ASP A 298 0.40 4.75 -43.05
N HIS A 299 -0.45 4.40 -44.02
CA HIS A 299 -0.25 3.22 -44.86
C HIS A 299 0.90 3.39 -45.88
N ARG A 300 1.55 4.55 -45.93
CA ARG A 300 2.77 4.76 -46.72
C ARG A 300 4.00 4.11 -46.09
N VAL A 301 4.05 4.05 -44.76
CA VAL A 301 5.24 3.60 -44.00
C VAL A 301 4.96 2.43 -43.07
N ILE A 302 3.69 2.15 -42.75
CA ILE A 302 3.27 1.05 -41.89
C ILE A 302 2.38 0.10 -42.69
N GLN A 303 2.67 -1.20 -42.62
CA GLN A 303 1.88 -2.23 -43.30
C GLN A 303 0.72 -2.73 -42.42
N GLY A 304 -0.39 -3.14 -43.03
CA GLY A 304 -1.54 -3.64 -42.28
C GLY A 304 -1.28 -4.92 -41.46
N ALA A 305 -0.33 -5.76 -41.90
CA ALA A 305 0.12 -6.90 -41.11
C ALA A 305 0.84 -6.47 -39.83
N GLU A 306 1.64 -5.39 -39.87
CA GLU A 306 2.35 -4.85 -38.71
C GLU A 306 1.39 -4.20 -37.71
N SER A 307 0.42 -3.43 -38.20
CA SER A 307 -0.64 -2.87 -37.36
C SER A 307 -1.51 -3.98 -36.71
N GLY A 308 -1.83 -5.03 -37.47
CA GLY A 308 -2.54 -6.20 -36.94
C GLY A 308 -1.75 -6.94 -35.85
N ALA A 309 -0.44 -7.13 -36.06
CA ALA A 309 0.47 -7.74 -35.08
C ALA A 309 0.62 -6.86 -33.83
N PHE A 310 0.71 -5.54 -33.99
CA PHE A 310 0.76 -4.59 -32.88
C PHE A 310 -0.50 -4.65 -32.01
N LEU A 311 -1.70 -4.67 -32.61
CA LEU A 311 -2.95 -4.88 -31.87
C LEU A 311 -3.01 -6.26 -31.21
N ALA A 312 -2.42 -7.29 -31.84
CA ALA A 312 -2.32 -8.62 -31.26
C ALA A 312 -1.47 -8.63 -29.99
N TYR A 313 -0.31 -7.99 -30.04
CA TYR A 313 0.59 -7.89 -28.90
C TYR A 313 -0.03 -7.10 -27.74
N ILE A 314 -0.77 -6.02 -28.02
CA ILE A 314 -1.57 -5.33 -26.98
C ILE A 314 -2.57 -6.29 -26.32
N ALA A 315 -3.28 -7.10 -27.12
CA ALA A 315 -4.23 -8.08 -26.60
C ALA A 315 -3.55 -9.15 -25.74
N GLU A 316 -2.36 -9.63 -26.13
CA GLU A 316 -1.55 -10.58 -25.35
C GLU A 316 -1.13 -9.99 -24.00
N LEU A 317 -0.61 -8.76 -23.98
CA LEU A 317 -0.25 -8.05 -22.74
C LEU A 317 -1.44 -7.91 -21.80
N LEU A 318 -2.58 -7.44 -22.32
CA LEU A 318 -3.80 -7.25 -21.51
C LEU A 318 -4.43 -8.58 -21.07
N SER A 319 -4.13 -9.68 -21.76
CA SER A 319 -4.47 -11.04 -21.36
C SER A 319 -3.45 -11.67 -20.40
N GLY A 320 -2.46 -10.90 -19.94
CA GLY A 320 -1.50 -11.29 -18.91
C GLY A 320 -0.25 -12.02 -19.41
N GLN A 321 -0.06 -12.13 -20.74
CA GLN A 321 1.16 -12.67 -21.31
C GLN A 321 2.34 -11.71 -21.11
N HIS A 322 3.55 -12.19 -21.40
CA HIS A 322 4.80 -11.42 -21.28
C HIS A 322 5.06 -10.86 -19.86
N GLY A 323 4.42 -11.45 -18.84
CA GLY A 323 4.56 -11.03 -17.45
C GLY A 323 3.96 -9.66 -17.14
N PHE A 324 3.06 -9.13 -17.99
CA PHE A 324 2.55 -7.75 -17.91
C PHE A 324 2.02 -7.38 -16.52
N TYR A 325 1.07 -8.14 -15.98
CA TYR A 325 0.51 -7.85 -14.65
C TYR A 325 1.50 -8.12 -13.52
N ARG A 326 2.42 -9.08 -13.66
CA ARG A 326 3.47 -9.30 -12.65
C ARG A 326 4.35 -8.07 -12.52
N GLN A 327 4.76 -7.47 -13.64
CA GLN A 327 5.52 -6.23 -13.63
C GLN A 327 4.72 -5.06 -13.06
N VAL A 328 3.45 -4.91 -13.45
CA VAL A 328 2.57 -3.85 -12.92
C VAL A 328 2.40 -3.96 -11.40
N PHE A 329 2.21 -5.17 -10.88
CA PHE A 329 2.06 -5.40 -9.44
C PHE A 329 3.37 -5.17 -8.69
N ALA A 330 4.50 -5.61 -9.25
CA ALA A 330 5.84 -5.35 -8.70
C ALA A 330 6.15 -3.84 -8.66
N ASP A 331 5.90 -3.11 -9.75
CA ASP A 331 6.12 -1.67 -9.85
C ASP A 331 5.29 -0.87 -8.82
N LEU A 332 4.13 -1.40 -8.42
CA LEU A 332 3.25 -0.82 -7.40
C LEU A 332 3.47 -1.40 -5.99
N ASN A 333 4.45 -2.29 -5.81
CA ASN A 333 4.70 -3.00 -4.55
C ASN A 333 3.43 -3.67 -3.97
N ILE A 334 2.63 -4.32 -4.82
CA ILE A 334 1.43 -5.05 -4.41
C ILE A 334 1.85 -6.46 -3.97
N PRO A 335 1.56 -6.90 -2.72
CA PRO A 335 2.01 -8.19 -2.19
C PRO A 335 1.16 -9.40 -2.65
N TYR A 336 0.23 -9.18 -3.58
CA TYR A 336 -0.69 -10.20 -4.09
C TYR A 336 -0.26 -10.69 -5.47
N GLN A 337 -0.61 -11.92 -5.80
CA GLN A 337 -0.49 -12.39 -7.17
C GLN A 337 -1.56 -11.77 -8.06
N PRO A 338 -1.20 -11.31 -9.27
CA PRO A 338 -2.21 -11.00 -10.27
C PRO A 338 -2.95 -12.28 -10.65
N TYR A 339 -4.24 -12.15 -10.94
CA TYR A 339 -4.99 -13.22 -11.57
C TYR A 339 -4.39 -13.58 -12.93
N THR A 340 -4.54 -14.85 -13.30
CA THR A 340 -4.18 -15.42 -14.61
C THR A 340 -5.44 -15.75 -15.42
N LEU A 341 -5.31 -15.73 -16.75
CA LEU A 341 -6.38 -16.19 -17.62
C LEU A 341 -6.28 -17.70 -17.79
N ASP A 342 -7.25 -18.41 -17.23
CA ASP A 342 -7.39 -19.86 -17.34
C ASP A 342 -8.73 -20.23 -18.00
N GLN A 343 -8.82 -21.43 -18.57
CA GLN A 343 -10.08 -21.93 -19.14
C GLN A 343 -11.11 -22.17 -18.04
N ASP A 344 -12.37 -21.78 -18.29
CA ASP A 344 -13.45 -22.12 -17.36
C ASP A 344 -13.63 -23.63 -17.32
N ASN A 345 -13.39 -24.21 -16.14
CA ASN A 345 -13.51 -25.63 -15.88
C ASN A 345 -14.85 -25.96 -15.19
N THR A 346 -15.83 -25.06 -15.31
CA THR A 346 -17.14 -25.24 -14.67
C THR A 346 -18.02 -26.18 -15.47
N PRO A 347 -18.60 -27.21 -14.82
CA PRO A 347 -19.22 -28.31 -15.53
C PRO A 347 -20.51 -27.95 -16.31
N GLN A 348 -21.16 -26.82 -16.00
CA GLN A 348 -22.52 -26.51 -16.44
C GLN A 348 -22.66 -25.97 -17.88
N LEU A 349 -21.57 -25.72 -18.60
CA LEU A 349 -21.61 -25.06 -19.93
C LEU A 349 -21.10 -25.89 -21.10
N VAL A 350 -20.49 -27.05 -20.84
CA VAL A 350 -19.93 -27.90 -21.89
C VAL A 350 -20.76 -29.18 -21.99
N PRO A 351 -21.73 -29.28 -22.91
CA PRO A 351 -22.63 -30.44 -23.03
C PRO A 351 -21.92 -31.73 -23.49
N VAL A 352 -20.60 -31.69 -23.72
CA VAL A 352 -19.79 -32.83 -24.20
C VAL A 352 -19.12 -33.59 -23.05
N PHE A 353 -19.04 -33.01 -21.85
CA PHE A 353 -18.56 -33.72 -20.66
C PHE A 353 -19.71 -33.88 -19.67
N HIS A 354 -19.92 -35.11 -19.20
CA HIS A 354 -20.87 -35.45 -18.15
C HIS A 354 -20.49 -34.77 -16.82
N GLY A 355 -20.68 -33.46 -16.71
CA GLY A 355 -20.50 -32.68 -15.50
C GLY A 355 -21.66 -32.95 -14.56
N THR A 356 -21.44 -33.79 -13.54
CA THR A 356 -22.49 -34.16 -12.59
C THR A 356 -22.63 -33.09 -11.51
N ALA A 357 -23.74 -33.07 -10.76
CA ALA A 357 -23.86 -32.29 -9.52
C ALA A 357 -22.64 -32.48 -8.59
N ALA A 358 -21.97 -33.63 -8.66
CA ALA A 358 -20.75 -33.92 -7.91
C ALA A 358 -19.56 -33.01 -8.24
N ASP A 359 -19.47 -32.46 -9.45
CA ASP A 359 -18.35 -31.59 -9.85
C ASP A 359 -18.50 -30.15 -9.30
N MET A 360 -19.73 -29.66 -9.13
CA MET A 360 -19.99 -28.43 -8.36
C MET A 360 -19.71 -28.63 -6.87
N VAL A 361 -20.13 -29.76 -6.30
CA VAL A 361 -19.80 -30.12 -4.91
C VAL A 361 -18.28 -30.19 -4.69
N ARG A 362 -17.51 -30.68 -5.68
CA ARG A 362 -16.04 -30.65 -5.63
C ARG A 362 -15.50 -29.22 -5.59
N LYS A 363 -16.04 -28.28 -6.38
CA LYS A 363 -15.64 -26.87 -6.33
C LYS A 363 -15.98 -26.23 -4.99
N GLU A 364 -17.16 -26.48 -4.43
CA GLU A 364 -17.53 -26.01 -3.09
C GLU A 364 -16.56 -26.52 -2.02
N ALA A 365 -16.23 -27.81 -2.03
CA ALA A 365 -15.26 -28.39 -1.09
C ALA A 365 -13.89 -27.71 -1.20
N ARG A 366 -13.47 -27.34 -2.42
CA ARG A 366 -12.21 -26.64 -2.68
C ARG A 366 -12.22 -25.19 -2.19
N VAL A 367 -13.36 -24.49 -2.26
CA VAL A 367 -13.51 -23.16 -1.65
C VAL A 367 -13.37 -23.23 -0.13
N LEU A 368 -13.98 -24.23 0.51
CA LEU A 368 -13.80 -24.45 1.96
C LEU A 368 -12.36 -24.80 2.35
N GLN A 369 -11.66 -25.57 1.50
CA GLN A 369 -10.22 -25.84 1.68
C GLN A 369 -9.39 -24.55 1.58
N LEU A 370 -9.69 -23.68 0.61
CA LEU A 370 -9.02 -22.39 0.45
C LEU A 370 -9.26 -21.48 1.66
N ILE A 371 -10.49 -21.37 2.15
CA ILE A 371 -10.83 -20.62 3.37
C ILE A 371 -10.00 -21.12 4.56
N ARG A 372 -9.92 -22.45 4.73
CA ARG A 372 -9.08 -23.05 5.77
C ARG A 372 -7.59 -22.74 5.57
N ALA A 373 -7.09 -22.78 4.33
CA ALA A 373 -5.70 -22.48 4.03
C ALA A 373 -5.32 -21.05 4.43
N TYR A 374 -6.16 -20.06 4.12
CA TYR A 374 -5.96 -18.68 4.57
C TYR A 374 -6.00 -18.53 6.09
N ARG A 375 -6.94 -19.19 6.78
CA ARG A 375 -6.99 -19.18 8.26
C ARG A 375 -5.74 -19.79 8.92
N VAL A 376 -5.12 -20.78 8.27
CA VAL A 376 -3.94 -21.48 8.81
C VAL A 376 -2.63 -20.80 8.41
N ARG A 377 -2.54 -20.27 7.19
CA ARG A 377 -1.26 -19.85 6.58
C ARG A 377 -1.27 -18.44 6.00
N GLY A 378 -2.39 -17.71 6.03
CA GLY A 378 -2.47 -16.37 5.47
C GLY A 378 -1.43 -15.41 6.07
N HIS A 379 -1.09 -15.61 7.35
CA HIS A 379 -0.04 -14.87 8.06
C HIS A 379 1.35 -14.94 7.38
N LEU A 380 1.63 -15.96 6.58
CA LEU A 380 2.89 -16.07 5.81
C LEU A 380 2.97 -15.09 4.65
N GLN A 381 1.83 -14.65 4.12
CA GLN A 381 1.73 -13.67 3.05
C GLN A 381 1.29 -12.28 3.57
N ALA A 382 1.26 -12.09 4.89
CA ALA A 382 0.85 -10.82 5.47
C ALA A 382 1.90 -9.73 5.26
N ASP A 383 1.45 -8.52 4.92
CA ASP A 383 2.27 -7.31 4.80
C ASP A 383 2.60 -6.71 6.18
N ILE A 384 3.27 -7.51 7.01
CA ILE A 384 3.62 -7.19 8.40
C ILE A 384 5.03 -6.59 8.54
N ASN A 385 5.94 -6.70 7.56
CA ASN A 385 7.29 -6.13 7.67
C ASN A 385 7.35 -4.70 7.14
N PRO A 386 7.64 -3.70 7.99
CA PRO A 386 7.78 -2.32 7.53
C PRO A 386 8.90 -2.13 6.50
N LEU A 387 9.98 -2.92 6.57
CA LEU A 387 11.11 -2.85 5.62
C LEU A 387 10.84 -3.53 4.27
N GLY A 388 9.62 -4.04 4.08
CA GLY A 388 9.20 -4.78 2.88
C GLY A 388 9.70 -6.22 2.87
N TYR A 389 9.17 -7.00 1.94
CA TYR A 389 9.51 -8.41 1.76
C TYR A 389 10.01 -8.69 0.35
N ASP A 390 10.87 -9.70 0.24
CA ASP A 390 11.03 -10.43 -1.01
C ASP A 390 9.80 -11.32 -1.17
N TRP A 391 8.94 -10.98 -2.13
CA TRP A 391 7.67 -11.67 -2.33
C TRP A 391 7.90 -13.18 -2.57
N THR A 392 7.22 -14.02 -1.79
CA THR A 392 7.30 -15.49 -1.88
C THR A 392 5.96 -16.08 -2.31
N TYR A 393 6.01 -17.00 -3.27
CA TYR A 393 4.81 -17.68 -3.76
C TYR A 393 4.35 -18.77 -2.77
N HIS A 394 3.08 -18.70 -2.37
CA HIS A 394 2.43 -19.72 -1.54
C HIS A 394 1.30 -20.41 -2.33
N PRO A 395 1.55 -21.60 -2.92
CA PRO A 395 0.56 -22.31 -3.72
C PRO A 395 -0.76 -22.56 -2.97
N GLU A 396 -0.70 -22.81 -1.67
CA GLU A 396 -1.88 -23.09 -0.83
C GLU A 396 -2.82 -21.89 -0.65
N LEU A 397 -2.36 -20.67 -0.94
CA LEU A 397 -3.16 -19.45 -0.89
C LEU A 397 -3.64 -19.01 -2.29
N ASP A 398 -3.17 -19.68 -3.34
CA ASP A 398 -3.54 -19.37 -4.72
C ASP A 398 -4.83 -20.14 -5.11
N PRO A 399 -5.92 -19.44 -5.50
CA PRO A 399 -7.14 -20.08 -5.98
C PRO A 399 -6.91 -21.05 -7.14
N SER A 400 -5.92 -20.79 -8.01
CA SER A 400 -5.61 -21.63 -9.17
C SER A 400 -5.14 -23.03 -8.78
N THR A 401 -4.46 -23.19 -7.63
CA THR A 401 -4.07 -24.50 -7.07
C THR A 401 -5.27 -25.38 -6.77
N TYR A 402 -6.41 -24.77 -6.47
CA TYR A 402 -7.69 -25.43 -6.24
C TYR A 402 -8.54 -25.52 -7.51
N GLY A 403 -7.98 -25.17 -8.68
CA GLY A 403 -8.72 -25.12 -9.94
C GLY A 403 -9.88 -24.12 -9.92
N LEU A 404 -9.79 -23.07 -9.11
CA LEU A 404 -10.70 -21.93 -9.15
C LEU A 404 -10.10 -20.89 -10.09
N THR A 405 -10.91 -20.40 -11.02
CA THR A 405 -10.46 -19.49 -12.09
C THR A 405 -11.10 -18.12 -11.96
N ILE A 406 -10.68 -17.14 -12.77
CA ILE A 406 -11.30 -15.81 -12.82
C ILE A 406 -12.80 -15.85 -13.18
N TRP A 407 -13.27 -16.95 -13.79
CA TRP A 407 -14.67 -17.16 -14.15
C TRP A 407 -15.53 -17.54 -12.95
N ASP A 408 -14.91 -18.05 -11.88
CA ASP A 408 -15.60 -18.43 -10.65
C ASP A 408 -15.82 -17.26 -9.69
N LEU A 409 -15.15 -16.12 -9.91
CA LEU A 409 -15.16 -14.98 -9.00
C LEU A 409 -16.56 -14.44 -8.69
N ASP A 410 -17.45 -14.41 -9.69
CA ASP A 410 -18.82 -13.92 -9.56
C ASP A 410 -19.83 -15.01 -9.20
N ARG A 411 -19.37 -16.25 -9.02
CA ARG A 411 -20.23 -17.39 -8.63
C ARG A 411 -20.30 -17.49 -7.11
N THR A 412 -21.47 -17.85 -6.62
CA THR A 412 -21.75 -18.00 -5.18
C THR A 412 -21.33 -19.37 -4.67
N PHE A 413 -20.73 -19.40 -3.48
CA PHE A 413 -20.31 -20.61 -2.79
C PHE A 413 -20.69 -20.56 -1.31
N VAL A 414 -20.86 -21.73 -0.71
CA VAL A 414 -21.02 -21.89 0.73
C VAL A 414 -19.70 -21.55 1.43
N THR A 415 -19.78 -20.75 2.48
CA THR A 415 -18.61 -20.21 3.20
C THR A 415 -18.30 -20.93 4.51
N GLY A 416 -19.30 -21.61 5.08
CA GLY A 416 -19.24 -22.14 6.44
C GLY A 416 -19.15 -21.06 7.53
N GLY A 417 -19.81 -19.90 7.31
CA GLY A 417 -19.93 -18.81 8.28
C GLY A 417 -18.84 -17.74 8.18
N LEU A 418 -18.03 -17.72 7.11
CA LEU A 418 -17.01 -16.68 6.88
C LEU A 418 -17.64 -15.30 6.90
N GLY A 419 -17.13 -14.41 7.76
CA GLY A 419 -17.63 -13.05 7.86
C GLY A 419 -19.11 -12.93 8.30
N GLY A 420 -19.67 -14.00 8.90
CA GLY A 420 -21.06 -14.04 9.37
C GLY A 420 -22.11 -14.29 8.27
N GLN A 421 -21.70 -14.69 7.08
CA GLN A 421 -22.58 -15.03 5.96
C GLN A 421 -22.43 -16.52 5.61
N ASP A 422 -23.50 -17.21 5.24
CA ASP A 422 -23.46 -18.63 4.87
C ASP A 422 -23.08 -18.88 3.40
N GLU A 423 -23.39 -17.92 2.53
CA GLU A 423 -23.12 -17.98 1.10
C GLU A 423 -22.60 -16.62 0.61
N LEU A 424 -21.53 -16.62 -0.19
CA LEU A 424 -20.93 -15.42 -0.76
C LEU A 424 -20.36 -15.69 -2.15
N PRO A 425 -20.28 -14.68 -3.05
CA PRO A 425 -19.48 -14.78 -4.26
C PRO A 425 -18.01 -15.05 -3.94
N LEU A 426 -17.32 -15.86 -4.75
CA LEU A 426 -15.89 -16.16 -4.52
C LEU A 426 -15.03 -14.89 -4.43
N ARG A 427 -15.36 -13.83 -5.17
CA ARG A 427 -14.66 -12.54 -5.07
C ARG A 427 -14.74 -11.95 -3.67
N GLU A 428 -15.88 -12.06 -2.99
CA GLU A 428 -16.09 -11.52 -1.65
C GLU A 428 -15.43 -12.41 -0.60
N ILE A 429 -15.45 -13.73 -0.82
CA ILE A 429 -14.68 -14.68 0.00
C ILE A 429 -13.19 -14.31 -0.05
N LEU A 430 -12.61 -14.16 -1.23
CA LEU A 430 -11.20 -13.80 -1.39
C LEU A 430 -10.88 -12.41 -0.83
N ASP A 431 -11.79 -11.44 -0.98
CA ASP A 431 -11.69 -10.13 -0.35
C ASP A 431 -11.57 -10.26 1.17
N ILE A 432 -12.53 -10.90 1.83
CA ILE A 432 -12.51 -11.10 3.28
C ILE A 432 -11.22 -11.80 3.72
N LEU A 433 -10.84 -12.90 3.06
CA LEU A 433 -9.65 -13.67 3.42
C LEU A 433 -8.36 -12.84 3.30
N ARG A 434 -8.20 -12.09 2.21
CA ARG A 434 -7.01 -11.24 2.01
C ARG A 434 -6.98 -10.09 3.00
N GLN A 435 -8.11 -9.40 3.17
CA GLN A 435 -8.19 -8.26 4.08
C GLN A 435 -7.94 -8.65 5.53
N THR A 436 -8.45 -9.81 5.97
CA THR A 436 -8.29 -10.29 7.35
C THR A 436 -6.91 -10.88 7.63
N TYR A 437 -6.36 -11.70 6.72
CA TYR A 437 -5.19 -12.55 7.03
C TYR A 437 -3.89 -12.15 6.33
N THR A 438 -3.92 -11.29 5.32
CA THR A 438 -2.74 -10.99 4.48
C THR A 438 -2.37 -9.50 4.40
N ARG A 439 -3.06 -8.63 5.14
CA ARG A 439 -2.73 -7.19 5.20
C ARG A 439 -1.70 -6.91 6.30
N LYS A 440 -1.89 -5.83 7.05
CA LYS A 440 -0.97 -5.34 8.10
C LYS A 440 -1.00 -6.16 9.38
N VAL A 441 -1.85 -7.19 9.43
CA VAL A 441 -1.95 -8.15 10.54
C VAL A 441 -1.90 -9.57 9.96
N GLY A 442 -0.99 -10.38 10.48
CA GLY A 442 -0.95 -11.83 10.30
C GLY A 442 -1.43 -12.50 11.60
N VAL A 443 -2.40 -13.40 11.50
CA VAL A 443 -3.01 -14.03 12.67
C VAL A 443 -2.72 -15.53 12.70
N GLU A 444 -2.13 -16.01 13.78
CA GLU A 444 -1.94 -17.43 14.05
C GLU A 444 -2.81 -17.88 15.22
N PHE A 445 -3.79 -18.72 14.92
CA PHE A 445 -4.72 -19.23 15.93
C PHE A 445 -5.24 -20.65 15.64
N MET A 446 -5.02 -21.17 14.43
CA MET A 446 -5.56 -22.48 14.04
C MET A 446 -4.83 -23.65 14.73
N HIS A 447 -3.66 -23.43 15.33
CA HIS A 447 -2.97 -24.40 16.20
C HIS A 447 -3.66 -24.58 17.56
N ILE A 448 -4.60 -23.69 17.92
CA ILE A 448 -5.38 -23.80 19.16
C ILE A 448 -6.33 -24.99 19.06
N SER A 449 -6.31 -25.87 20.06
CA SER A 449 -7.15 -27.07 20.08
C SER A 449 -8.63 -26.72 20.33
N SER A 450 -8.89 -25.78 21.24
CA SER A 450 -10.23 -25.32 21.63
C SER A 450 -11.02 -24.75 20.45
N PRO A 451 -12.16 -25.35 20.06
CA PRO A 451 -13.02 -24.80 19.02
C PRO A 451 -13.67 -23.48 19.41
N VAL A 452 -13.91 -23.26 20.71
CA VAL A 452 -14.55 -22.04 21.23
C VAL A 452 -13.62 -20.84 21.04
N GLU A 453 -12.34 -20.98 21.41
CA GLU A 453 -11.32 -19.94 21.21
C GLU A 453 -11.14 -19.59 19.72
N LYS A 454 -11.06 -20.61 18.86
CA LYS A 454 -10.95 -20.40 17.41
C LYS A 454 -12.15 -19.67 16.84
N ARG A 455 -13.36 -20.06 17.23
CA ARG A 455 -14.60 -19.44 16.76
C ARG A 455 -14.71 -18.00 17.25
N TRP A 456 -14.39 -17.75 18.52
CA TRP A 456 -14.39 -16.40 19.09
C TRP A 456 -13.46 -15.45 18.31
N LEU A 457 -12.26 -15.93 17.94
CA LEU A 457 -11.34 -15.16 17.10
C LEU A 457 -11.93 -14.92 15.70
N GLN A 458 -12.46 -15.95 15.04
CA GLN A 458 -13.09 -15.84 13.72
C GLN A 458 -14.24 -14.82 13.70
N GLU A 459 -15.14 -14.90 14.67
CA GLU A 459 -16.31 -14.01 14.80
C GLU A 459 -15.92 -12.55 15.05
N ARG A 460 -14.76 -12.29 15.66
CA ARG A 460 -14.24 -10.93 15.88
C ARG A 460 -13.43 -10.39 14.71
N ILE A 461 -12.60 -11.21 14.07
CA ILE A 461 -11.67 -10.72 13.03
C ILE A 461 -12.28 -10.77 11.62
N GLU A 462 -13.12 -11.74 11.28
CA GLU A 462 -13.57 -11.91 9.89
C GLU A 462 -14.63 -10.89 9.45
N PRO A 463 -15.68 -10.57 10.23
CA PRO A 463 -16.74 -9.65 9.78
C PRO A 463 -16.23 -8.23 9.53
N VAL A 464 -15.33 -7.75 10.38
CA VAL A 464 -14.70 -6.43 10.27
C VAL A 464 -13.39 -6.45 9.49
N ARG A 465 -13.00 -7.61 8.92
CA ARG A 465 -11.76 -7.78 8.14
C ARG A 465 -10.49 -7.38 8.90
N CYS A 466 -10.44 -7.70 10.20
CA CYS A 466 -9.44 -7.26 11.16
C CYS A 466 -9.30 -5.72 11.22
N ALA A 467 -10.34 -5.01 10.79
CA ALA A 467 -10.28 -3.60 10.47
C ALA A 467 -11.44 -2.77 11.06
N GLU A 468 -11.75 -2.97 12.34
CA GLU A 468 -12.76 -2.20 13.06
C GLU A 468 -12.51 -0.67 12.97
N PRO A 469 -13.48 0.14 12.52
CA PRO A 469 -13.30 1.58 12.35
C PRO A 469 -12.92 2.30 13.66
N LEU A 470 -11.84 3.09 13.62
CA LEU A 470 -11.42 3.91 14.76
C LEU A 470 -12.10 5.29 14.73
N THR A 471 -12.38 5.82 15.92
CA THR A 471 -12.91 7.19 16.06
C THR A 471 -11.83 8.23 15.74
N ALA A 472 -12.24 9.45 15.34
CA ALA A 472 -11.30 10.55 15.11
C ALA A 472 -10.44 10.86 16.35
N GLU A 473 -11.05 10.83 17.54
CA GLU A 473 -10.33 11.00 18.81
C GLU A 473 -9.29 9.91 19.06
N THR A 474 -9.61 8.65 18.74
CA THR A 474 -8.63 7.55 18.86
C THR A 474 -7.46 7.79 17.92
N ARG A 475 -7.72 8.18 16.65
CA ARG A 475 -6.65 8.48 15.68
C ARG A 475 -5.76 9.63 16.13
N LYS A 476 -6.35 10.67 16.73
CA LYS A 476 -5.62 11.79 17.32
C LYS A 476 -4.76 11.37 18.51
N ARG A 477 -5.28 10.53 19.41
CA ARG A 477 -4.52 9.98 20.55
C ARG A 477 -3.34 9.11 20.09
N ILE A 478 -3.54 8.30 19.06
CA ILE A 478 -2.45 7.54 18.42
C ILE A 478 -1.36 8.48 17.91
N LEU A 479 -1.73 9.55 17.19
CA LEU A 479 -0.73 10.51 16.71
C LEU A 479 -0.03 11.25 17.86
N GLN A 480 -0.76 11.64 18.91
CA GLN A 480 -0.20 12.32 20.08
C GLN A 480 0.83 11.45 20.81
N THR A 481 0.53 10.16 20.99
CA THR A 481 1.45 9.20 21.64
C THR A 481 2.68 8.94 20.78
N LEU A 482 2.54 8.84 19.45
CA LEU A 482 3.68 8.78 18.52
C LEU A 482 4.53 10.06 18.55
N ASN A 483 3.90 11.24 18.60
CA ASN A 483 4.60 12.51 18.73
C ASN A 483 5.41 12.56 20.03
N ALA A 484 4.83 12.16 21.16
CA ALA A 484 5.53 12.12 22.44
C ALA A 484 6.70 11.12 22.43
N ALA A 485 6.51 9.95 21.81
CA ALA A 485 7.54 8.93 21.68
C ALA A 485 8.74 9.42 20.87
N GLU A 486 8.50 9.97 19.66
CA GLU A 486 9.57 10.46 18.78
C GLU A 486 10.26 11.71 19.36
N ALA A 487 9.49 12.67 19.89
CA ALA A 487 10.04 13.90 20.46
C ALA A 487 10.97 13.61 21.63
N PHE A 488 10.61 12.66 22.51
CA PHE A 488 11.45 12.26 23.63
C PHE A 488 12.78 11.66 23.18
N GLU A 489 12.77 10.76 22.19
CA GLU A 489 14.00 10.16 21.66
C GLU A 489 14.90 11.20 20.99
N ARG A 490 14.33 12.09 20.20
CA ARG A 490 15.09 13.15 19.50
C ARG A 490 15.66 14.18 20.49
N PHE A 491 14.94 14.49 21.56
CA PHE A 491 15.46 15.30 22.65
C PHE A 491 16.68 14.63 23.31
N LEU A 492 16.57 13.33 23.66
CA LEU A 492 17.70 12.60 24.25
C LEU A 492 18.89 12.52 23.30
N HIS A 493 18.64 12.32 22.00
CA HIS A 493 19.68 12.26 20.99
C HIS A 493 20.47 13.57 20.85
N THR A 494 19.76 14.70 20.88
CA THR A 494 20.36 16.03 20.70
C THR A 494 21.04 16.56 21.97
N LYS A 495 20.48 16.29 23.16
CA LYS A 495 21.02 16.80 24.43
C LYS A 495 22.09 15.93 25.06
N TYR A 496 21.98 14.61 24.96
CA TYR A 496 22.88 13.66 25.62
C TYR A 496 23.65 12.82 24.60
N ILE A 497 24.41 13.49 23.74
CA ILE A 497 25.21 12.86 22.68
C ILE A 497 26.20 11.86 23.28
N GLY A 498 26.23 10.64 22.74
CA GLY A 498 27.13 9.56 23.19
C GLY A 498 26.70 8.81 24.45
N HIS A 499 25.61 9.23 25.12
CA HIS A 499 25.05 8.45 26.23
C HIS A 499 24.18 7.30 25.71
N LYS A 500 24.41 6.10 26.26
CA LYS A 500 23.58 4.93 25.97
C LYS A 500 22.16 5.14 26.51
N ARG A 501 21.18 5.05 25.62
CA ARG A 501 19.75 5.14 25.96
C ARG A 501 18.91 3.98 25.45
N PHE A 502 19.44 3.18 24.51
CA PHE A 502 18.72 2.08 23.86
C PHE A 502 17.44 2.56 23.18
N SER A 503 17.63 3.49 22.26
CA SER A 503 16.58 4.21 21.53
C SER A 503 15.45 3.31 21.04
N LEU A 504 14.23 3.83 21.13
CA LEU A 504 13.02 3.24 20.58
C LEU A 504 12.77 3.59 19.10
N GLU A 505 13.61 4.44 18.49
CA GLU A 505 13.42 4.92 17.11
C GLU A 505 13.30 3.76 16.11
N GLY A 506 12.23 3.78 15.31
CA GLY A 506 11.78 2.71 14.41
C GLY A 506 10.77 1.73 15.02
N ALA A 507 10.48 1.85 16.32
CA ALA A 507 9.54 1.02 17.08
C ALA A 507 8.64 1.85 18.02
N GLU A 508 8.45 3.14 17.71
CA GLU A 508 7.67 4.11 18.49
C GLU A 508 6.22 3.64 18.73
N THR A 509 5.67 2.86 17.80
CA THR A 509 4.32 2.28 17.84
C THR A 509 4.08 1.37 19.05
N VAL A 510 5.10 0.93 19.79
CA VAL A 510 4.88 0.23 21.07
C VAL A 510 4.19 1.13 22.10
N ILE A 511 4.40 2.45 22.06
CA ILE A 511 3.78 3.40 22.98
C ILE A 511 2.25 3.45 22.80
N PRO A 512 1.68 3.65 21.59
CA PRO A 512 0.23 3.57 21.40
C PRO A 512 -0.35 2.17 21.70
N ILE A 513 0.41 1.08 21.50
CA ILE A 513 -0.02 -0.28 21.91
C ILE A 513 -0.21 -0.33 23.44
N LEU A 514 0.80 0.09 24.19
CA LEU A 514 0.76 0.10 25.66
C LEU A 514 -0.33 1.04 26.18
N ASP A 515 -0.42 2.25 25.63
CA ASP A 515 -1.46 3.22 25.97
C ASP A 515 -2.86 2.63 25.80
N THR A 516 -3.11 1.93 24.69
CA THR A 516 -4.40 1.29 24.42
C THR A 516 -4.71 0.17 25.41
N ILE A 517 -3.76 -0.77 25.62
CA ILE A 517 -3.97 -1.88 26.56
C ILE A 517 -4.28 -1.35 27.96
N LEU A 518 -3.55 -0.34 28.41
CA LEU A 518 -3.72 0.22 29.75
C LEU A 518 -5.00 1.04 29.89
N ALA A 519 -5.38 1.81 28.86
CA ALA A 519 -6.64 2.54 28.85
C ALA A 519 -7.84 1.58 28.89
N ASP A 520 -7.84 0.57 28.02
CA ASP A 520 -8.94 -0.39 27.95
C ASP A 520 -8.97 -1.31 29.19
N ALA A 521 -7.80 -1.66 29.77
CA ALA A 521 -7.73 -2.37 31.05
C ALA A 521 -8.32 -1.54 32.21
N ALA A 522 -8.04 -0.24 32.24
CA ALA A 522 -8.63 0.66 33.23
C ALA A 522 -10.16 0.73 33.10
N ASP A 523 -10.67 0.77 31.87
CA ASP A 523 -12.10 0.76 31.56
C ASP A 523 -12.77 -0.56 31.92
N GLN A 524 -12.03 -1.67 31.86
CA GLN A 524 -12.46 -3.00 32.33
C GLN A 524 -12.22 -3.22 33.84
N GLU A 525 -12.00 -2.14 34.60
CA GLU A 525 -11.83 -2.12 36.05
C GLU A 525 -10.62 -2.89 36.62
N VAL A 526 -9.62 -3.19 35.77
CA VAL A 526 -8.34 -3.76 36.20
C VAL A 526 -7.68 -2.83 37.21
N LYS A 527 -7.20 -3.37 38.33
CA LYS A 527 -6.67 -2.56 39.44
C LYS A 527 -5.21 -2.22 39.26
N GLU A 528 -4.42 -3.16 38.76
CA GLU A 528 -2.98 -2.97 38.59
C GLU A 528 -2.44 -3.77 37.39
N VAL A 529 -1.50 -3.18 36.66
CA VAL A 529 -0.72 -3.86 35.62
C VAL A 529 0.74 -3.91 36.06
N VAL A 530 1.32 -5.10 36.08
CA VAL A 530 2.74 -5.28 36.42
C VAL A 530 3.51 -5.55 35.13
N ILE A 531 4.47 -4.69 34.84
CA ILE A 531 5.23 -4.68 33.59
C ILE A 531 6.63 -5.26 33.82
N GLY A 532 7.03 -6.20 32.97
CA GLY A 532 8.42 -6.62 32.79
C GLY A 532 8.91 -6.21 31.40
N MET A 533 10.07 -5.57 31.30
CA MET A 533 10.64 -5.23 29.99
C MET A 533 12.16 -5.21 30.00
N ALA A 534 12.75 -5.40 28.82
CA ALA A 534 14.17 -5.20 28.56
C ALA A 534 14.58 -3.71 28.52
N HIS A 535 15.77 -3.41 27.99
CA HIS A 535 16.30 -2.04 27.88
C HIS A 535 15.68 -1.22 26.76
N ARG A 536 15.18 -1.86 25.68
CA ARG A 536 14.69 -1.22 24.45
C ARG A 536 13.52 -0.27 24.73
N GLY A 537 13.73 1.03 24.54
CA GLY A 537 12.71 2.05 24.76
C GLY A 537 12.23 2.21 26.21
N ARG A 538 12.96 1.66 27.19
CA ARG A 538 12.52 1.69 28.60
C ARG A 538 12.37 3.10 29.15
N LEU A 539 13.28 4.01 28.79
CA LEU A 539 13.18 5.42 29.20
C LEU A 539 11.92 6.09 28.61
N ASN A 540 11.56 5.71 27.39
CA ASN A 540 10.35 6.18 26.73
C ASN A 540 9.09 5.67 27.45
N VAL A 541 9.05 4.39 27.83
CA VAL A 541 7.97 3.81 28.66
C VAL A 541 7.90 4.49 30.04
N LEU A 542 9.05 4.76 30.68
CA LEU A 542 9.08 5.47 31.96
C LEU A 542 8.47 6.88 31.86
N ALA A 543 8.81 7.64 30.82
CA ALA A 543 8.29 8.98 30.61
C ALA A 543 6.82 8.99 30.19
N ASN A 544 6.50 8.27 29.11
CA ASN A 544 5.24 8.40 28.38
C ASN A 544 4.14 7.43 28.84
N ILE A 545 4.48 6.34 29.53
CA ILE A 545 3.50 5.36 30.03
C ILE A 545 3.41 5.39 31.56
N MET A 546 4.56 5.36 32.25
CA MET A 546 4.60 5.39 33.72
C MET A 546 4.44 6.80 34.31
N ASN A 547 4.44 7.85 33.47
CA ASN A 547 4.37 9.25 33.87
C ASN A 547 5.48 9.66 34.86
N LYS A 548 6.68 9.07 34.74
CA LYS A 548 7.83 9.48 35.55
C LYS A 548 8.24 10.91 35.12
N PRO A 549 8.39 11.86 36.06
CA PRO A 549 8.75 13.24 35.73
C PRO A 549 10.04 13.32 34.92
N TYR A 550 10.05 14.19 33.90
CA TYR A 550 11.21 14.39 33.04
C TYR A 550 12.44 14.82 33.83
N GLU A 551 12.27 15.66 34.85
CA GLU A 551 13.35 16.13 35.72
C GLU A 551 14.05 14.96 36.43
N ALA A 552 13.28 13.97 36.88
CA ALA A 552 13.81 12.79 37.54
C ALA A 552 14.51 11.84 36.56
N ILE A 553 14.13 11.82 35.29
CA ILE A 553 14.84 11.04 34.27
C ILE A 553 16.13 11.77 33.88
N PHE A 554 16.10 13.08 33.69
CA PHE A 554 17.24 13.86 33.25
C PHE A 554 18.32 14.03 34.33
N SER A 555 17.93 14.09 35.61
CA SER A 555 18.90 14.09 36.72
C SER A 555 19.79 12.85 36.72
N GLU A 556 19.26 11.69 36.32
CA GLU A 556 20.01 10.44 36.16
C GLU A 556 21.01 10.49 34.98
N PHE A 557 20.78 11.36 33.98
CA PHE A 557 21.77 11.63 32.93
C PHE A 557 22.86 12.59 33.37
N GLU A 558 22.53 13.56 34.22
CA GLU A 558 23.48 14.55 34.75
C GLU A 558 24.36 14.02 35.89
N GLY A 559 24.06 12.82 36.43
CA GLY A 559 24.82 12.21 37.53
C GLY A 559 24.42 12.73 38.91
N SER A 560 23.33 13.48 38.99
CA SER A 560 22.75 14.04 40.21
C SER A 560 21.87 12.99 40.90
N ILE A 561 22.53 12.03 41.57
CA ILE A 561 21.82 10.99 42.35
C ILE A 561 21.12 11.66 43.53
N ASP A 562 19.81 11.43 43.68
CA ASP A 562 19.02 11.92 44.81
C ASP A 562 19.71 11.54 46.14
N PRO A 563 20.01 12.49 47.05
CA PRO A 563 20.64 12.20 48.35
C PRO A 563 19.91 11.11 49.17
N ASN A 564 18.61 10.91 48.94
CA ASN A 564 17.80 9.88 49.59
C ASN A 564 17.97 8.47 48.99
N THR A 565 18.60 8.33 47.83
CA THR A 565 18.87 7.02 47.18
C THR A 565 20.18 6.37 47.63
N THR A 566 20.77 6.84 48.73
CA THR A 566 22.05 6.39 49.32
C THR A 566 22.05 4.99 49.95
N GLN A 567 20.96 4.21 49.88
CA GLN A 567 20.93 2.81 50.33
C GLN A 567 21.08 1.82 49.16
N GLY A 568 22.33 1.45 48.85
CA GLY A 568 22.66 0.35 47.92
C GLY A 568 23.87 0.65 47.02
N SER A 569 24.36 -0.36 46.29
CA SER A 569 25.42 -0.19 45.27
C SER A 569 24.95 0.54 44.00
N GLY A 570 23.64 0.82 43.89
CA GLY A 570 22.99 1.34 42.68
C GLY A 570 22.93 0.33 41.54
N ASP A 571 22.16 0.66 40.51
CA ASP A 571 22.15 0.00 39.19
C ASP A 571 21.93 1.06 38.10
N VAL A 572 22.17 0.73 36.84
CA VAL A 572 21.99 1.66 35.72
C VAL A 572 20.52 2.05 35.51
N LYS A 573 20.26 3.28 35.06
CA LYS A 573 18.92 3.89 34.91
C LYS A 573 17.87 3.03 34.21
N TYR A 574 18.28 2.18 33.26
CA TYR A 574 17.40 1.27 32.53
C TYR A 574 17.18 -0.10 33.19
N HIS A 575 17.56 -0.28 34.46
CA HIS A 575 17.23 -1.46 35.28
C HIS A 575 16.31 -1.14 36.46
N LEU A 576 16.15 0.13 36.80
CA LEU A 576 15.36 0.56 37.96
C LEU A 576 13.86 0.37 37.68
N GLY A 577 13.16 -0.20 38.67
CA GLY A 577 11.71 -0.27 38.68
C GLY A 577 11.07 1.09 38.95
N ALA A 578 9.78 1.20 38.64
CA ALA A 578 9.00 2.41 38.85
C ALA A 578 7.56 2.06 39.22
N ARG A 579 6.88 3.01 39.87
CA ARG A 579 5.43 2.95 40.10
C ARG A 579 4.79 4.19 39.52
N GLY A 580 3.63 4.02 38.93
CA GLY A 580 2.89 5.09 38.27
C GLY A 580 1.39 4.80 38.24
N GLU A 581 0.65 5.72 37.62
CA GLU A 581 -0.77 5.58 37.34
C GLU A 581 -1.01 6.01 35.90
N HIS A 582 -1.84 5.24 35.19
CA HIS A 582 -2.30 5.58 33.85
C HIS A 582 -3.77 5.98 33.88
N VAL A 583 -4.13 6.99 33.09
CA VAL A 583 -5.49 7.55 33.01
C VAL A 583 -6.05 7.32 31.61
N ALA A 584 -7.12 6.54 31.54
CA ALA A 584 -7.87 6.30 30.30
C ALA A 584 -8.58 7.59 29.83
N PRO A 585 -8.95 7.71 28.55
CA PRO A 585 -9.74 8.83 28.06
C PRO A 585 -11.08 8.99 28.79
N SER A 586 -11.66 7.90 29.29
CA SER A 586 -12.88 7.86 30.10
C SER A 586 -12.71 8.53 31.48
N GLY A 587 -11.48 8.73 31.94
CA GLY A 587 -11.12 9.12 33.31
C GLY A 587 -10.88 7.93 34.24
N ALA A 588 -11.05 6.69 33.79
CA ALA A 588 -10.69 5.50 34.55
C ALA A 588 -9.17 5.43 34.79
N LYS A 589 -8.76 4.76 35.87
CA LYS A 589 -7.38 4.74 36.34
C LYS A 589 -6.91 3.33 36.62
N VAL A 590 -5.69 3.02 36.21
CA VAL A 590 -5.02 1.76 36.52
C VAL A 590 -3.64 2.02 37.11
N LYS A 591 -3.29 1.28 38.18
CA LYS A 591 -1.96 1.36 38.80
C LYS A 591 -0.94 0.62 37.94
N LEU A 592 0.25 1.17 37.82
CA LEU A 592 1.35 0.55 37.10
C LEU A 592 2.52 0.24 38.04
N THR A 593 3.06 -0.96 37.92
CA THR A 593 4.32 -1.35 38.55
C THR A 593 5.27 -1.90 37.50
N LEU A 594 6.37 -1.19 37.24
CA LEU A 594 7.47 -1.68 36.40
C LEU A 594 8.49 -2.39 37.30
N ALA A 595 8.76 -3.67 37.01
CA ALA A 595 9.74 -4.45 37.75
C ALA A 595 11.18 -3.98 37.47
N SER A 596 12.02 -4.04 38.51
CA SER A 596 13.48 -3.95 38.32
C SER A 596 13.99 -5.23 37.66
N ASN A 597 14.98 -5.12 36.78
CA ASN A 597 15.56 -6.27 36.09
C ASN A 597 17.06 -6.09 35.84
N PRO A 598 17.84 -7.19 35.83
CA PRO A 598 19.22 -7.14 35.41
C PRO A 598 19.33 -7.03 33.88
N SER A 599 20.57 -6.94 33.38
CA SER A 599 20.86 -7.03 31.93
C SER A 599 20.61 -8.42 31.33
N HIS A 600 20.46 -9.46 32.15
CA HIS A 600 20.12 -10.81 31.69
C HIS A 600 18.70 -10.79 31.15
N LEU A 601 18.57 -10.75 29.82
CA LEU A 601 17.30 -10.66 29.13
C LEU A 601 16.38 -11.83 29.53
N GLU A 602 15.08 -11.58 29.56
CA GLU A 602 14.01 -12.54 29.91
C GLU A 602 14.00 -13.05 31.36
N ALA A 603 15.07 -12.85 32.15
CA ALA A 603 15.14 -13.30 33.55
C ALA A 603 14.09 -12.65 34.47
N VAL A 604 13.55 -11.49 34.08
CA VAL A 604 12.49 -10.78 34.82
C VAL A 604 11.11 -11.42 34.62
N ASN A 605 10.89 -12.19 33.56
CA ASN A 605 9.57 -12.74 33.20
C ASN A 605 8.95 -13.54 34.36
N PRO A 606 9.59 -14.59 34.92
CA PRO A 606 9.00 -15.35 36.02
C PRO A 606 8.89 -14.54 37.32
N ILE A 607 9.69 -13.48 37.48
CA ILE A 607 9.61 -12.58 38.64
C ILE A 607 8.32 -11.76 38.58
N VAL A 608 7.97 -11.22 37.41
CA VAL A 608 6.71 -10.50 37.20
C VAL A 608 5.52 -11.41 37.41
N GLU A 609 5.54 -12.64 36.89
CA GLU A 609 4.48 -13.63 37.15
C GLU A 609 4.30 -13.88 38.65
N GLY A 610 5.40 -14.05 39.39
CA GLY A 610 5.36 -14.20 40.85
C GLY A 610 4.81 -12.96 41.57
N MET A 611 5.19 -11.75 41.15
CA MET A 611 4.69 -10.50 41.70
C MET A 611 3.18 -10.34 41.49
N VAL A 612 2.70 -10.64 40.28
CA VAL A 612 1.27 -10.60 39.93
C VAL A 612 0.52 -11.64 40.75
N ARG A 613 1.01 -12.88 40.77
CA ARG A 613 0.38 -13.96 41.53
C ARG A 613 0.26 -13.64 43.01
N ALA A 614 1.28 -13.03 43.61
CA ALA A 614 1.24 -12.61 45.01
C ALA A 614 0.17 -11.53 45.26
N LYS A 615 0.06 -10.54 44.36
CA LYS A 615 -0.97 -9.49 44.46
C LYS A 615 -2.38 -10.04 44.28
N GLN A 616 -2.57 -10.92 43.31
CA GLN A 616 -3.81 -11.65 43.06
C GLN A 616 -4.25 -12.46 44.29
N GLU A 617 -3.31 -13.15 44.94
CA GLU A 617 -3.57 -13.94 46.15
C GLU A 617 -3.97 -13.06 47.35
N LEU A 618 -3.33 -11.89 47.53
CA LEU A 618 -3.73 -10.93 48.56
C LEU A 618 -5.18 -10.48 48.36
N MET A 619 -5.57 -10.15 47.12
CA MET A 619 -6.95 -9.76 46.80
C MET A 619 -7.95 -10.92 47.00
N ARG A 620 -7.54 -12.15 46.71
CA ARG A 620 -8.36 -13.36 46.97
C ARG A 620 -8.65 -13.52 48.46
N GLN A 621 -7.67 -13.27 49.32
CA GLN A 621 -7.82 -13.34 50.78
C GLN A 621 -8.73 -12.24 51.32
N GLU A 622 -8.64 -11.02 50.77
CA GLU A 622 -9.52 -9.90 51.14
C GLU A 622 -11.00 -10.13 50.78
N LYS A 623 -11.28 -10.95 49.76
CA LYS A 623 -12.63 -11.29 49.28
C LYS A 623 -13.06 -12.73 49.61
N ALA A 624 -12.59 -13.30 50.74
CA ALA A 624 -12.85 -14.68 51.12
C ALA A 624 -14.35 -15.07 51.17
N ASP A 625 -15.25 -14.11 51.40
CA ASP A 625 -16.70 -14.32 51.48
C ASP A 625 -17.43 -14.36 50.12
N ALA A 626 -16.71 -14.20 49.00
CA ALA A 626 -17.25 -14.29 47.63
C ALA A 626 -16.59 -15.44 46.85
N PRO A 627 -17.09 -16.69 46.93
CA PRO A 627 -16.44 -17.90 46.39
C PRO A 627 -16.37 -18.02 44.85
N GLY A 628 -16.46 -16.92 44.10
CA GLY A 628 -16.53 -16.94 42.64
C GLY A 628 -16.03 -15.67 41.94
N GLY A 629 -15.27 -14.81 42.62
CA GLY A 629 -14.66 -13.65 41.98
C GLY A 629 -13.42 -14.04 41.18
N ASP A 630 -13.39 -13.73 39.88
CA ASP A 630 -12.21 -13.91 39.04
C ASP A 630 -11.13 -12.87 39.42
N TYR A 631 -10.38 -13.19 40.48
CA TYR A 631 -9.29 -12.35 40.98
C TYR A 631 -8.13 -12.26 39.98
N HIS A 632 -8.10 -13.12 38.94
CA HIS A 632 -7.09 -13.05 37.91
C HIS A 632 -7.24 -11.79 37.04
N ASP A 633 -8.44 -11.23 36.93
CA ASP A 633 -8.68 -10.02 36.14
C ASP A 633 -8.36 -8.72 36.89
N ALA A 634 -8.10 -8.80 38.19
CA ALA A 634 -7.78 -7.61 38.97
C ALA A 634 -6.34 -7.13 38.75
N VAL A 635 -5.40 -8.04 38.45
CA VAL A 635 -3.98 -7.70 38.24
C VAL A 635 -3.44 -8.43 37.02
N ILE A 636 -2.97 -7.69 36.02
CA ILE A 636 -2.54 -8.25 34.73
C ILE A 636 -1.00 -8.20 34.61
N PRO A 637 -0.33 -9.32 34.24
CA PRO A 637 1.05 -9.30 33.80
C PRO A 637 1.16 -8.83 32.34
N LEU A 638 2.07 -7.89 32.09
CA LEU A 638 2.45 -7.43 30.76
C LEU A 638 3.96 -7.56 30.57
N LEU A 639 4.38 -8.37 29.60
CA LEU A 639 5.80 -8.65 29.35
C LEU A 639 6.23 -8.15 27.97
N ILE A 640 7.34 -7.40 27.93
CA ILE A 640 7.90 -6.81 26.71
C ILE A 640 9.28 -7.43 26.44
N HIS A 641 9.42 -8.00 25.24
CA HIS A 641 10.56 -8.82 24.83
C HIS A 641 11.27 -8.25 23.61
N GLY A 642 12.52 -8.67 23.38
CA GLY A 642 13.19 -8.55 22.08
C GLY A 642 13.10 -9.86 21.30
N ASP A 643 13.06 -9.82 19.97
CA ASP A 643 12.88 -10.99 19.11
C ASP A 643 13.95 -12.08 19.34
N ALA A 644 15.24 -11.71 19.35
CA ALA A 644 16.32 -12.67 19.54
C ALA A 644 16.30 -13.31 20.95
N ALA A 645 15.94 -12.53 21.97
CA ALA A 645 15.91 -12.99 23.35
C ALA A 645 14.69 -13.89 23.63
N PHE A 646 13.53 -13.52 23.09
CA PHE A 646 12.29 -14.30 23.21
C PHE A 646 12.44 -15.70 22.63
N ALA A 647 13.11 -15.82 21.47
CA ALA A 647 13.36 -17.12 20.83
C ALA A 647 14.50 -17.92 21.47
N GLY A 648 15.53 -17.24 22.00
CA GLY A 648 16.79 -17.87 22.41
C GLY A 648 16.93 -18.22 23.89
N GLN A 649 16.21 -17.54 24.79
CA GLN A 649 16.35 -17.75 26.24
C GLN A 649 15.37 -18.82 26.76
N GLY A 650 15.89 -19.92 27.31
CA GLY A 650 15.08 -21.04 27.81
C GLY A 650 14.09 -20.65 28.91
N VAL A 651 14.38 -19.61 29.70
CA VAL A 651 13.48 -19.10 30.74
C VAL A 651 12.13 -18.62 30.19
N VAL A 652 12.06 -18.25 28.91
CA VAL A 652 10.80 -17.89 28.24
C VAL A 652 9.89 -19.10 28.17
N ALA A 653 10.40 -20.24 27.67
CA ALA A 653 9.64 -21.49 27.60
C ALA A 653 9.26 -21.99 29.00
N GLU A 654 10.17 -21.89 29.97
CA GLU A 654 9.89 -22.22 31.37
C GLU A 654 8.73 -21.37 31.92
N THR A 655 8.74 -20.06 31.68
CA THR A 655 7.70 -19.13 32.16
C THR A 655 6.36 -19.39 31.47
N LEU A 656 6.35 -19.55 30.14
CA LEU A 656 5.13 -19.88 29.38
C LEU A 656 4.50 -21.18 29.91
N ASN A 657 5.30 -22.19 30.24
CA ASN A 657 4.80 -23.45 30.81
C ASN A 657 4.07 -23.26 32.16
N LEU A 658 4.35 -22.18 32.90
CA LEU A 658 3.69 -21.88 34.17
C LEU A 658 2.30 -21.25 34.00
N SER A 659 1.99 -20.67 32.83
CA SER A 659 0.79 -19.86 32.55
C SER A 659 -0.53 -20.47 33.02
N GLN A 660 -0.68 -21.79 32.89
CA GLN A 660 -1.92 -22.53 33.21
C GLN A 660 -1.80 -23.45 34.44
N LEU A 661 -0.63 -23.48 35.10
CA LEU A 661 -0.44 -24.32 36.28
C LEU A 661 -1.11 -23.68 37.50
N ARG A 662 -1.92 -24.44 38.25
CA ARG A 662 -2.67 -23.94 39.42
C ARG A 662 -1.83 -23.10 40.39
N GLY A 663 -0.58 -23.48 40.66
CA GLY A 663 0.30 -22.79 41.60
C GLY A 663 0.90 -21.48 41.09
N TYR A 664 0.87 -21.26 39.78
CA TYR A 664 1.61 -20.17 39.13
C TYR A 664 0.74 -19.28 38.24
N SER A 665 -0.38 -19.79 37.75
CA SER A 665 -1.26 -19.08 36.81
C SER A 665 -1.67 -17.71 37.33
N THR A 666 -1.54 -16.73 36.46
CA THR A 666 -1.92 -15.32 36.66
C THR A 666 -3.13 -14.95 35.79
N GLY A 667 -3.80 -15.96 35.19
CA GLY A 667 -4.93 -15.79 34.29
C GLY A 667 -4.58 -15.12 32.96
N GLY A 668 -3.41 -15.45 32.42
CA GLY A 668 -3.00 -15.03 31.09
C GLY A 668 -2.15 -13.77 31.09
N THR A 669 -1.01 -13.86 30.41
CA THR A 669 -0.06 -12.77 30.21
C THR A 669 -0.18 -12.17 28.82
N ILE A 670 -0.12 -10.83 28.73
CA ILE A 670 -0.03 -10.13 27.44
C ILE A 670 1.45 -9.94 27.12
N HIS A 671 1.92 -10.60 26.07
CA HIS A 671 3.30 -10.52 25.60
C HIS A 671 3.39 -9.57 24.40
N ILE A 672 4.35 -8.66 24.43
CA ILE A 672 4.69 -7.77 23.32
C ILE A 672 6.13 -8.02 22.92
N VAL A 673 6.37 -8.52 21.71
CA VAL A 673 7.72 -8.68 21.17
C VAL A 673 8.02 -7.47 20.28
N ILE A 674 9.01 -6.66 20.67
CA ILE A 674 9.55 -5.60 19.83
C ILE A 674 10.51 -6.25 18.83
N ASN A 675 9.95 -6.68 17.70
CA ASN A 675 10.68 -7.44 16.68
C ASN A 675 11.28 -6.51 15.64
N ASN A 676 12.44 -5.96 15.98
CA ASN A 676 13.21 -5.08 15.10
C ASN A 676 14.09 -5.83 14.09
N GLN A 677 13.91 -7.17 14.00
CA GLN A 677 14.57 -8.06 13.07
C GLN A 677 16.10 -8.13 13.22
N ILE A 678 16.65 -7.76 14.39
CA ILE A 678 18.09 -7.82 14.64
C ILE A 678 18.45 -7.92 16.13
N GLY A 679 19.21 -8.95 16.50
CA GLY A 679 19.77 -9.12 17.84
C GLY A 679 21.22 -8.66 17.90
N PHE A 680 21.49 -7.45 18.42
CA PHE A 680 22.81 -6.82 18.35
C PHE A 680 23.30 -6.70 16.89
N THR A 681 24.15 -7.62 16.42
CA THR A 681 24.66 -7.74 15.04
C THR A 681 24.10 -8.97 14.30
N THR A 682 23.42 -9.85 15.02
CA THR A 682 22.96 -11.17 14.55
C THR A 682 21.61 -11.05 13.87
N ILE A 683 21.50 -11.63 12.67
CA ILE A 683 20.26 -11.68 11.89
C ILE A 683 19.33 -12.80 12.35
N PRO A 684 18.01 -12.70 12.07
CA PRO A 684 17.01 -13.70 12.42
C PRO A 684 17.36 -15.15 12.08
N SER A 685 17.97 -15.41 10.93
CA SER A 685 18.32 -16.77 10.48
C SER A 685 19.35 -17.46 11.38
N ASP A 686 20.18 -16.69 12.09
CA ASP A 686 21.18 -17.22 13.02
C ASP A 686 20.71 -17.20 14.47
N ALA A 687 19.61 -16.48 14.75
CA ALA A 687 19.04 -16.34 16.09
C ALA A 687 17.98 -17.40 16.42
N ARG A 688 17.37 -18.03 15.42
CA ARG A 688 16.31 -19.04 15.60
C ARG A 688 16.23 -20.02 14.43
N SER A 689 15.59 -21.17 14.67
CA SER A 689 15.35 -22.23 13.67
C SER A 689 13.89 -22.29 13.18
N SER A 690 13.08 -21.28 13.50
CA SER A 690 11.66 -21.19 13.20
C SER A 690 11.36 -19.92 12.39
N THR A 691 10.17 -19.85 11.77
CA THR A 691 9.77 -18.71 10.94
C THR A 691 9.71 -17.43 11.78
N TYR A 692 9.00 -17.49 12.91
CA TYR A 692 8.80 -16.34 13.79
C TYR A 692 9.55 -16.51 15.10
N ALA A 693 9.97 -15.39 15.69
CA ALA A 693 10.55 -15.38 17.04
C ALA A 693 9.53 -15.88 18.09
N THR A 694 8.25 -15.73 17.80
CA THR A 694 7.13 -16.05 18.68
C THR A 694 6.62 -17.48 18.59
N ASP A 695 7.19 -18.33 17.71
CA ASP A 695 6.75 -19.72 17.54
C ASP A 695 6.81 -20.54 18.86
N ILE A 696 7.65 -20.13 19.82
CA ILE A 696 7.72 -20.75 21.15
C ILE A 696 6.39 -20.67 21.92
N ALA A 697 5.58 -19.63 21.69
CA ALA A 697 4.28 -19.45 22.34
C ALA A 697 3.22 -20.46 21.86
N ARG A 698 3.44 -21.12 20.71
CA ARG A 698 2.57 -22.22 20.25
C ARG A 698 2.60 -23.41 21.20
N MET A 699 3.66 -23.56 22.03
CA MET A 699 3.76 -24.59 23.07
C MET A 699 2.52 -24.63 23.98
N ILE A 700 2.02 -23.46 24.37
CA ILE A 700 0.84 -23.32 25.24
C ILE A 700 -0.44 -23.00 24.46
N GLN A 701 -0.36 -23.10 23.13
CA GLN A 701 -1.46 -22.77 22.22
C GLN A 701 -1.97 -21.32 22.43
N ALA A 702 -1.09 -20.36 22.70
CA ALA A 702 -1.45 -18.95 22.71
C ALA A 702 -1.71 -18.46 21.28
N PRO A 703 -2.72 -17.61 21.02
CA PRO A 703 -2.83 -16.91 19.75
C PRO A 703 -1.68 -15.92 19.60
N ILE A 704 -1.21 -15.79 18.36
CA ILE A 704 -0.10 -14.90 18.01
C ILE A 704 -0.59 -13.94 16.92
N PHE A 705 -0.38 -12.66 17.14
CA PHE A 705 -0.72 -11.59 16.20
C PHE A 705 0.56 -10.90 15.75
N HIS A 706 0.94 -11.11 14.50
CA HIS A 706 2.03 -10.38 13.86
C HIS A 706 1.48 -9.10 13.27
N VAL A 707 2.03 -7.95 13.61
CA VAL A 707 1.49 -6.66 13.20
C VAL A 707 2.59 -5.72 12.71
N ASN A 708 2.27 -4.97 11.66
CA ASN A 708 3.19 -4.00 11.07
C ASN A 708 3.34 -2.76 11.96
N GLY A 709 4.56 -2.53 12.46
CA GLY A 709 4.88 -1.37 13.30
C GLY A 709 4.71 -0.02 12.60
N ASP A 710 4.73 0.04 11.26
CA ASP A 710 4.42 1.27 10.48
C ASP A 710 2.89 1.50 10.33
N ASP A 711 2.03 0.60 10.81
CA ASP A 711 0.57 0.78 10.89
C ASP A 711 0.08 0.83 12.35
N PRO A 712 0.09 2.03 12.97
CA PRO A 712 -0.37 2.23 14.33
C PRO A 712 -1.84 1.87 14.56
N GLU A 713 -2.72 1.99 13.55
CA GLU A 713 -4.13 1.63 13.70
C GLU A 713 -4.31 0.12 13.82
N ALA A 714 -3.60 -0.66 12.99
CA ALA A 714 -3.59 -2.11 13.08
C ALA A 714 -3.03 -2.57 14.44
N CYS A 715 -1.94 -1.96 14.90
CA CYS A 715 -1.34 -2.23 16.21
C CYS A 715 -2.33 -2.02 17.37
N VAL A 716 -3.05 -0.90 17.38
CA VAL A 716 -4.07 -0.58 18.41
C VAL A 716 -5.26 -1.55 18.37
N ARG A 717 -5.71 -1.96 17.18
CA ARG A 717 -6.79 -2.96 17.05
C ARG A 717 -6.37 -4.33 17.58
N VAL A 718 -5.15 -4.75 17.29
CA VAL A 718 -4.57 -5.99 17.84
C VAL A 718 -4.40 -5.90 19.36
N ALA A 719 -3.98 -4.74 19.88
CA ALA A 719 -3.83 -4.50 21.30
C ALA A 719 -5.15 -4.71 22.08
N ARG A 720 -6.25 -4.15 21.56
CA ARG A 720 -7.62 -4.40 22.04
C ARG A 720 -8.01 -5.87 22.02
N LEU A 721 -7.81 -6.51 20.86
CA LEU A 721 -8.17 -7.91 20.68
C LEU A 721 -7.40 -8.83 21.63
N ALA A 722 -6.13 -8.53 21.89
CA ALA A 722 -5.29 -9.27 22.81
C ALA A 722 -5.78 -9.16 24.25
N LEU A 723 -6.07 -7.95 24.73
CA LEU A 723 -6.64 -7.75 26.07
C LEU A 723 -7.96 -8.52 26.21
N ASP A 724 -8.88 -8.36 25.26
CA ASP A 724 -10.16 -9.04 25.30
C ASP A 724 -10.02 -10.57 25.28
N TYR A 725 -9.10 -11.12 24.48
CA TYR A 725 -8.85 -12.56 24.47
C TYR A 725 -8.36 -13.04 25.83
N ARG A 726 -7.41 -12.32 26.43
CA ARG A 726 -6.89 -12.61 27.77
C ARG A 726 -8.00 -12.59 28.81
N GLN A 727 -8.88 -11.58 28.77
CA GLN A 727 -9.99 -11.44 29.73
C GLN A 727 -11.06 -12.51 29.56
N VAL A 728 -11.32 -12.97 28.33
CA VAL A 728 -12.35 -13.99 28.07
C VAL A 728 -11.86 -15.40 28.42
N PHE A 729 -10.58 -15.69 28.18
CA PHE A 729 -10.05 -17.06 28.29
C PHE A 729 -9.00 -17.25 29.40
N ASN A 730 -8.61 -16.18 30.09
CA ASN A 730 -7.56 -16.16 31.11
C ASN A 730 -6.27 -16.88 30.65
N LYS A 731 -5.88 -16.61 29.40
CA LYS A 731 -4.79 -17.30 28.70
C LYS A 731 -3.88 -16.31 27.99
N ASP A 732 -2.61 -16.65 27.92
CA ASP A 732 -1.57 -15.83 27.31
C ASP A 732 -1.88 -15.51 25.84
N VAL A 733 -1.45 -14.34 25.42
CA VAL A 733 -1.57 -13.83 24.05
C VAL A 733 -0.29 -13.10 23.66
N VAL A 734 0.13 -13.25 22.41
CA VAL A 734 1.39 -12.66 21.93
C VAL A 734 1.15 -11.69 20.79
N ILE A 735 1.65 -10.48 20.93
CA ILE A 735 1.72 -9.46 19.89
C ILE A 735 3.17 -9.39 19.41
N ASP A 736 3.42 -9.81 18.17
CA ASP A 736 4.69 -9.68 17.47
C ASP A 736 4.68 -8.39 16.64
N MET A 737 5.22 -7.30 17.19
CA MET A 737 5.28 -6.02 16.49
C MET A 737 6.54 -5.96 15.64
N LEU A 738 6.38 -6.25 14.34
CA LEU A 738 7.47 -6.16 13.38
C LEU A 738 7.80 -4.68 13.14
N CYS A 739 9.04 -4.33 13.45
CA CYS A 739 9.57 -2.97 13.41
C CYS A 739 11.01 -3.00 12.88
N TYR A 740 11.75 -1.92 13.11
CA TYR A 740 13.17 -1.82 12.79
C TYR A 740 13.91 -1.01 13.85
N ARG A 741 15.24 -1.00 13.76
CA ARG A 741 16.10 -0.24 14.67
C ARG A 741 16.90 0.79 13.89
N VAL A 742 16.58 2.06 14.10
CA VAL A 742 17.21 3.18 13.37
C VAL A 742 18.72 3.28 13.63
N HIS A 743 19.13 3.18 14.90
CA HIS A 743 20.54 3.33 15.31
C HIS A 743 21.26 1.97 15.44
N GLY A 744 22.53 1.95 15.82
CA GLY A 744 23.23 0.73 16.25
C GLY A 744 22.57 0.06 17.46
N HIS A 745 23.16 -1.04 17.99
CA HIS A 745 22.60 -1.67 19.20
C HIS A 745 22.57 -0.71 20.40
N ASN A 746 23.60 0.13 20.45
CA ASN A 746 23.64 1.33 21.26
C ASN A 746 24.03 2.51 20.36
N GLU A 747 23.90 3.72 20.86
CA GLU A 747 24.07 4.93 20.05
C GLU A 747 25.50 5.24 19.62
N GLY A 748 26.50 4.51 20.14
CA GLY A 748 27.90 4.59 19.70
C GLY A 748 28.35 3.42 18.82
N ASP A 749 27.43 2.51 18.49
CA ASP A 749 27.71 1.31 17.67
C ASP A 749 27.42 1.60 16.20
N GLU A 750 28.26 1.07 15.30
CA GLU A 750 28.14 1.25 13.85
C GLU A 750 27.60 -0.04 13.20
N PRO A 751 26.28 -0.08 12.91
CA PRO A 751 25.66 -1.32 12.46
C PRO A 751 25.97 -1.70 11.01
N THR A 752 26.39 -0.74 10.17
CA THR A 752 26.68 -1.01 8.75
C THR A 752 27.88 -1.93 8.55
N TYR A 753 28.74 -2.10 9.56
CA TYR A 753 29.84 -3.07 9.54
C TYR A 753 29.36 -4.52 9.40
N THR A 754 28.16 -4.83 9.88
CA THR A 754 27.61 -6.19 9.81
C THR A 754 26.36 -6.28 8.95
N GLN A 755 25.51 -5.24 8.93
CA GLN A 755 24.22 -5.25 8.24
C GLN A 755 24.01 -4.07 7.28
N PRO A 756 24.89 -3.86 6.27
CA PRO A 756 24.85 -2.67 5.40
C PRO A 756 23.59 -2.60 4.53
N LEU A 757 23.10 -3.74 4.01
CA LEU A 757 21.90 -3.77 3.16
C LEU A 757 20.62 -3.48 3.95
N LEU A 758 20.55 -3.93 5.20
CA LEU A 758 19.43 -3.67 6.09
C LEU A 758 19.37 -2.18 6.44
N TYR A 759 20.50 -1.61 6.86
CA TYR A 759 20.55 -0.20 7.28
C TYR A 759 20.36 0.76 6.10
N ARG A 760 20.77 0.39 4.88
CA ARG A 760 20.41 1.14 3.68
C ARG A 760 18.89 1.26 3.48
N LYS A 761 18.14 0.17 3.71
CA LYS A 761 16.66 0.22 3.66
C LYS A 761 16.09 1.09 4.77
N ILE A 762 16.68 1.06 5.97
CA ILE A 762 16.25 1.85 7.13
C ILE A 762 16.52 3.35 6.91
N GLU A 763 17.64 3.73 6.31
CA GLU A 763 17.96 5.12 5.97
C GLU A 763 16.97 5.75 4.97
N GLU A 764 16.37 4.94 4.11
CA GLU A 764 15.34 5.37 3.15
C GLU A 764 13.93 5.48 3.79
N LYS A 765 13.78 5.06 5.05
CA LYS A 765 12.49 5.06 5.76
C LYS A 765 12.23 6.34 6.53
N ARG A 766 11.00 6.81 6.43
CA ARG A 766 10.45 7.85 7.32
C ARG A 766 9.97 7.21 8.62
N SER A 767 9.94 7.98 9.70
CA SER A 767 9.47 7.47 10.99
C SER A 767 7.98 7.06 10.95
N PRO A 768 7.54 6.11 11.80
CA PRO A 768 6.13 5.71 11.90
C PRO A 768 5.18 6.89 12.12
N ARG A 769 5.60 7.89 12.91
CA ARG A 769 4.86 9.15 13.13
C ARG A 769 4.60 9.87 11.82
N LYS A 770 5.64 10.11 11.01
CA LYS A 770 5.55 10.84 9.72
C LYS A 770 4.69 10.07 8.72
N ILE A 771 4.88 8.76 8.62
CA ILE A 771 4.07 7.87 7.76
C ILE A 771 2.59 7.95 8.13
N TYR A 772 2.28 7.92 9.44
CA TYR A 772 0.91 7.99 9.91
C TYR A 772 0.27 9.37 9.67
N THR A 773 0.99 10.47 9.93
CA THR A 773 0.55 11.82 9.58
C THR A 773 0.23 11.94 8.09
N GLU A 774 1.12 11.47 7.21
CA GLU A 774 0.87 11.45 5.77
C GLU A 774 -0.39 10.67 5.41
N SER A 775 -0.58 9.49 6.01
CA SER A 775 -1.75 8.65 5.77
C SER A 775 -3.05 9.36 6.15
N LEU A 776 -3.08 10.04 7.30
CA LEU A 776 -4.26 10.81 7.75
C LEU A 776 -4.56 11.99 6.81
N LEU A 777 -3.51 12.73 6.39
CA LEU A 777 -3.65 13.81 5.42
C LEU A 777 -4.13 13.32 4.05
N ARG A 778 -3.57 12.19 3.57
CA ARG A 778 -3.96 11.55 2.29
C ARG A 778 -5.43 11.16 2.30
N ARG A 779 -5.90 10.58 3.40
CA ARG A 779 -7.29 10.14 3.58
C ARG A 779 -8.26 11.30 3.84
N GLY A 780 -7.78 12.52 4.09
CA GLY A 780 -8.61 13.66 4.47
C GLY A 780 -9.22 13.52 5.85
N GLU A 781 -8.64 12.68 6.71
CA GLU A 781 -9.11 12.42 8.08
C GLU A 781 -8.52 13.41 9.11
N MET A 782 -7.57 14.23 8.66
CA MET A 782 -6.91 15.29 9.42
C MET A 782 -6.63 16.46 8.49
N SER A 783 -6.76 17.70 8.99
CA SER A 783 -6.38 18.89 8.23
C SER A 783 -4.90 19.23 8.43
N PRO A 784 -4.24 19.91 7.47
CA PRO A 784 -2.86 20.34 7.63
C PRO A 784 -2.60 21.24 8.84
N GLU A 785 -3.60 22.01 9.29
CA GLU A 785 -3.49 22.86 10.47
C GLU A 785 -3.47 22.08 11.79
N GLU A 786 -3.93 20.83 11.79
CA GLU A 786 -3.95 19.96 12.97
C GLU A 786 -2.60 19.22 13.21
N VAL A 787 -1.68 19.31 12.25
CA VAL A 787 -0.33 18.69 12.26
C VAL A 787 0.68 19.55 12.99
#